data_AF-A0A6M6JFP4-F1
#
_entry.id   AF-A0A6M6JFP4-F1
#
_cell.length_a   1.000
_cell.length_b   1.000
_cell.length_c   1.000
_cell.angle_alpha   90.00
_cell.angle_beta   90.00
_cell.angle_gamma   90.00
#
_symmetry.space_group_name_H-M   'P 1'
#
loop_
_entity.id
_entity.type
_entity.pdbx_description
1 polymer ?
#
loop_
_entity_poly.entity_id
_entity_poly.type
_entity_poly.pdbx_seq_one_letter_code
_entity_poly.pdbx_strand_id
1 'polypeptide(L)'
;MARRDAARASSDEPRRRRRRALAGESGLPKYTPDIALRSIDGHLTRTSTQVMAWYRLAAQAWSFRSDSQREVLIRQIAAQLGELQGRWLHLRVTTRPYPVHMWAESFDNNALGRMPDVAGALGWDGFLEGEQRHLMGLSMSDKEVFLGVEVSGRGMLDRWVDAAAPVLERIAPAAVRAELAALDSEVAHIDELVAGSGLDAIPARPDDVAWLMQRSCALGLPAPRTLSVVPGGVSRWETEDLAGFTDGVDMHQEPYAPTVKVVGRIRSQTVQRNVAVLSVGLMEGLRIPEVDDPWMQHSDRLPFPVEWSARIYVRRPEEVAGELQRQMGKVRSQIRHYTHDHDLDPPMSLARQADRVLEVEDELTSGLTQLNTRLYGWWRVAVSGKDEAEAVSRAQQVLDVYRPKVQMEHPEAQYKYAREFIPGEPLASTAYRRRGSVTWAAAAVPAATASVGDRRGIMIGETCTATRRPVAWDPWLAQEVRRSSGLTAVVGGLGSGKSFLTGLIVYKTLRSGARWTVLDPSGPLAELTRLPELAPFSRHINLLRADPGILNPYRVVAEPRPDHFADEEDPERAWRRERSLAAATRRRLVLDVLTGLLPYDISRLPHTRIVLLRAVREVGGANDRHPGLVIDALRRHARDGEEHAGVVADFLEERRELPQAALLFPDTTRDDPWQDERDYRLTVLTMQGMTLPRPGSPREEWTDGESLAVELLNLASWLTQRTIYEADRNLRKGVALDETHFLSQVPTGKVLIDRLARDSRKFNVRALFASQLAGDLLRVSGFASLVNAVFVGRTDDGEAQDEALRLLKVPTGVGYEQMLGTLSPRPRHDDRPDDTPRQFVFADGHGGVEKIRIDLEAPHLEHVRAALDTNPDASRVSARGVPVAQAAVRAPDEPPPVLSGEIVAEDLPRGGYDELSDDDVLDEGFADDLDDADRVRPTGGVVR
;
A
#
# COMPACT_ATOMS: atom_id res chain seq x y z
N MET A 1 0.24 -65.67 18.35
CA MET A 1 1.45 -65.26 17.59
C MET A 1 1.42 -63.74 17.49
N ALA A 2 1.87 -62.98 18.50
CA ALA A 2 3.25 -62.74 18.93
C ALA A 2 4.08 -61.96 17.89
N ARG A 3 4.06 -60.62 17.99
CA ARG A 3 5.24 -59.81 18.37
C ARG A 3 4.81 -58.37 18.69
N ARG A 4 4.99 -58.02 19.97
CA ARG A 4 4.97 -56.67 20.53
C ARG A 4 6.37 -56.10 20.35
N ASP A 5 6.52 -54.99 19.63
CA ASP A 5 7.70 -54.13 19.76
C ASP A 5 7.29 -52.87 20.52
N ALA A 6 7.55 -52.92 21.83
CA ALA A 6 7.51 -51.77 22.71
C ALA A 6 8.84 -51.01 22.52
N ALA A 7 8.81 -49.93 21.75
CA ALA A 7 9.92 -49.00 21.69
C ALA A 7 9.97 -48.21 23.01
N ARG A 8 10.95 -48.56 23.86
CA ARG A 8 11.37 -47.75 25.02
C ARG A 8 11.83 -46.39 24.50
N ALA A 9 11.07 -45.34 24.77
CA ALA A 9 11.56 -43.97 24.69
C ALA A 9 12.57 -43.77 25.84
N SER A 10 13.86 -43.86 25.53
CA SER A 10 14.94 -43.45 26.41
C SER A 10 14.93 -41.92 26.50
N SER A 11 14.54 -41.40 27.66
CA SER A 11 14.82 -40.03 28.08
C SER A 11 16.34 -39.88 28.26
N ASP A 12 17.04 -39.52 27.19
CA ASP A 12 18.45 -39.13 27.26
C ASP A 12 18.52 -37.67 27.70
N GLU A 13 18.60 -37.46 29.02
CA GLU A 13 19.12 -36.21 29.58
C GLU A 13 20.56 -36.00 29.09
N PRO A 14 20.92 -34.82 28.55
CA PRO A 14 22.31 -34.54 28.25
C PRO A 14 23.05 -34.34 29.57
N ARG A 15 23.78 -35.38 30.01
CA ARG A 15 24.75 -35.30 31.10
C ARG A 15 25.79 -34.22 30.76
N ARG A 16 25.65 -33.03 31.37
CA ARG A 16 26.66 -31.95 31.38
C ARG A 16 28.03 -32.52 31.75
N ARG A 17 28.92 -32.61 30.77
CA ARG A 17 30.36 -32.84 30.98
C ARG A 17 30.94 -31.61 31.67
N ARG A 18 31.62 -31.84 32.80
CA ARG A 18 32.51 -30.90 33.49
C ARG A 18 33.24 -29.97 32.51
N ARG A 19 33.05 -28.65 32.62
CA ARG A 19 34.12 -27.69 32.29
C ARG A 19 35.17 -27.78 33.40
N ARG A 20 36.03 -28.80 33.34
CA ARG A 20 37.41 -28.62 33.80
C ARG A 20 37.97 -27.52 32.90
N ALA A 21 38.63 -26.50 33.45
CA ALA A 21 39.47 -25.65 32.64
C ALA A 21 40.30 -26.56 31.74
N LEU A 22 40.14 -26.41 30.42
CA LEU A 22 40.87 -27.26 29.49
C LEU A 22 42.36 -27.02 29.75
N ALA A 23 43.19 -28.06 29.66
CA ALA A 23 44.63 -27.92 29.81
C ALA A 23 45.11 -26.87 28.79
N GLY A 24 45.50 -25.68 29.25
CA GLY A 24 45.86 -24.53 28.41
C GLY A 24 45.09 -23.23 28.67
N GLU A 25 43.99 -23.23 29.43
CA GLU A 25 43.20 -22.01 29.75
C GLU A 25 43.79 -21.16 30.89
N SER A 26 44.79 -21.68 31.61
CA SER A 26 45.47 -20.95 32.68
C SER A 26 46.47 -19.93 32.10
N GLY A 27 46.19 -18.63 32.26
CA GLY A 27 47.08 -17.54 31.85
C GLY A 27 46.68 -16.79 30.57
N LEU A 28 45.52 -17.12 29.97
CA LEU A 28 44.98 -16.36 28.85
C LEU A 28 44.40 -15.01 29.33
N PRO A 29 44.58 -13.91 28.57
CA PRO A 29 43.93 -12.64 28.88
C PRO A 29 42.40 -12.78 28.79
N LYS A 30 41.69 -12.29 29.80
CA LYS A 30 40.22 -12.30 29.82
C LYS A 30 39.67 -11.09 29.06
N TYR A 31 38.81 -11.33 28.09
CA TYR A 31 38.07 -10.27 27.42
C TYR A 31 37.07 -9.63 28.39
N THR A 32 37.05 -8.30 28.44
CA THR A 32 36.04 -7.53 29.18
C THR A 32 35.43 -6.57 28.17
N PRO A 33 34.14 -6.68 27.84
CA PRO A 33 33.51 -5.79 26.89
C PRO A 33 33.43 -4.37 27.46
N ASP A 34 33.52 -3.38 26.57
CA ASP A 34 33.37 -1.95 26.92
C ASP A 34 31.92 -1.57 27.26
N ILE A 35 30.98 -2.51 27.14
CA ILE A 35 29.57 -2.35 27.51
C ILE A 35 29.22 -3.14 28.78
N ALA A 36 28.14 -2.74 29.46
CA ALA A 36 27.67 -3.35 30.70
C ALA A 36 27.11 -4.78 30.54
N LEU A 37 26.72 -5.17 29.32
CA LEU A 37 26.21 -6.50 29.04
C LEU A 37 27.28 -7.58 29.20
N ARG A 38 26.81 -8.77 29.59
CA ARG A 38 27.64 -9.96 29.83
C ARG A 38 27.22 -11.16 29.00
N SER A 39 25.93 -11.29 28.70
CA SER A 39 25.42 -12.33 27.81
C SER A 39 24.07 -11.95 27.20
N ILE A 40 23.74 -12.57 26.07
CA ILE A 40 22.42 -12.51 25.44
C ILE A 40 21.93 -13.96 25.25
N ASP A 41 20.66 -14.22 25.55
CA ASP A 41 20.07 -15.56 25.51
C ASP A 41 18.61 -15.47 25.04
N GLY A 42 18.39 -15.83 23.78
CA GLY A 42 17.14 -15.57 23.07
C GLY A 42 16.84 -14.07 23.05
N HIS A 43 15.76 -13.68 23.72
CA HIS A 43 15.33 -12.30 23.87
C HIS A 43 15.76 -11.67 25.21
N LEU A 44 16.57 -12.36 26.01
CA LEU A 44 17.04 -11.89 27.31
C LEU A 44 18.45 -11.31 27.19
N THR A 45 18.63 -10.10 27.72
CA THR A 45 19.95 -9.47 27.90
C THR A 45 20.30 -9.45 29.38
N ARG A 46 21.54 -9.81 29.72
CA ARG A 46 22.01 -9.90 31.11
C ARG A 46 23.21 -8.97 31.35
N THR A 47 23.13 -8.15 32.39
CA THR A 47 24.26 -7.40 32.96
C THR A 47 24.69 -8.06 34.27
N SER A 48 25.69 -7.51 34.95
CA SER A 48 26.06 -7.96 36.31
C SER A 48 24.99 -7.71 37.38
N THR A 49 23.95 -6.91 37.07
CA THR A 49 22.97 -6.47 38.08
C THR A 49 21.52 -6.67 37.65
N GLN A 50 21.26 -6.94 36.37
CA GLN A 50 19.91 -6.92 35.82
C GLN A 50 19.75 -7.94 34.68
N VAL A 51 18.55 -8.51 34.58
CA VAL A 51 18.08 -9.26 33.40
C VAL A 51 16.91 -8.51 32.80
N MET A 52 16.95 -8.33 31.48
CA MET A 52 15.91 -7.63 30.73
C MET A 52 15.45 -8.48 29.56
N ALA A 53 14.14 -8.72 29.48
CA ALA A 53 13.47 -9.39 28.38
C ALA A 53 13.04 -8.37 27.33
N TRP A 54 13.44 -8.58 26.07
CA TRP A 54 13.17 -7.66 24.96
C TRP A 54 12.02 -8.16 24.09
N TYR A 55 11.11 -7.24 23.81
CA TYR A 55 9.93 -7.48 23.00
C TYR A 55 9.90 -6.49 21.83
N ARG A 56 9.43 -6.94 20.67
CA ARG A 56 9.14 -6.07 19.54
C ARG A 56 7.65 -5.76 19.52
N LEU A 57 7.32 -4.47 19.59
CA LEU A 57 5.93 -4.00 19.55
C LEU A 57 5.39 -4.08 18.13
N ALA A 58 4.11 -4.40 18.00
CA ALA A 58 3.42 -4.32 16.71
C ALA A 58 3.21 -2.85 16.30
N ALA A 59 3.24 -2.62 14.99
CA ALA A 59 2.86 -1.36 14.39
C ALA A 59 1.41 -0.99 14.76
N GLN A 60 1.19 0.21 15.29
CA GLN A 60 -0.14 0.71 15.63
C GLN A 60 -0.54 1.79 14.62
N ALA A 61 -1.64 1.57 13.88
CA ALA A 61 -2.20 2.60 13.01
C ALA A 61 -2.79 3.73 13.87
N TRP A 62 -2.42 4.99 13.60
CA TRP A 62 -2.96 6.17 14.29
C TRP A 62 -3.86 7.02 13.41
N SER A 63 -3.49 7.16 12.14
CA SER A 63 -4.25 7.84 11.10
C SER A 63 -5.64 7.20 10.92
N PHE A 64 -6.64 7.99 10.52
CA PHE A 64 -7.98 7.51 10.15
C PHE A 64 -8.79 6.78 11.24
N ARG A 65 -8.42 6.91 12.51
CA ARG A 65 -9.22 6.45 13.67
C ARG A 65 -10.13 7.56 14.21
N SER A 66 -11.25 7.18 14.84
CA SER A 66 -12.02 8.12 15.66
C SER A 66 -11.28 8.42 16.96
N ASP A 67 -11.62 9.53 17.60
CA ASP A 67 -11.05 9.87 18.91
C ASP A 67 -11.40 8.81 19.96
N SER A 68 -12.60 8.23 19.91
CA SER A 68 -12.97 7.11 20.79
C SER A 68 -12.10 5.86 20.57
N GLN A 69 -11.76 5.52 19.31
CA GLN A 69 -10.87 4.40 19.00
C GLN A 69 -9.42 4.68 19.44
N ARG A 70 -8.96 5.93 19.29
CA ARG A 70 -7.65 6.37 19.77
C ARG A 70 -7.56 6.34 21.29
N GLU A 71 -8.60 6.80 21.99
CA GLU A 71 -8.68 6.78 23.44
C GLU A 71 -8.67 5.34 23.97
N VAL A 72 -9.42 4.43 23.33
CA VAL A 72 -9.39 2.99 23.66
C VAL A 72 -7.97 2.43 23.51
N LEU A 73 -7.26 2.74 22.42
CA LEU A 73 -5.87 2.31 22.22
C LEU A 73 -4.96 2.83 23.34
N ILE A 74 -5.05 4.12 23.69
CA ILE A 74 -4.25 4.71 24.77
C ILE A 74 -4.55 4.02 26.10
N ARG A 75 -5.83 3.80 26.44
CA ARG A 75 -6.23 3.11 27.67
C ARG A 75 -5.72 1.67 27.71
N GLN A 76 -5.75 0.96 26.59
CA GLN A 76 -5.21 -0.40 26.49
C GLN A 76 -3.69 -0.45 26.73
N ILE A 77 -2.92 0.43 26.09
CA ILE A 77 -1.47 0.56 26.33
C ILE A 77 -1.21 0.93 27.81
N ALA A 78 -1.98 1.87 28.35
CA ALA A 78 -1.83 2.33 29.73
C ALA A 78 -2.11 1.20 30.74
N ALA A 79 -3.13 0.38 30.50
CA ALA A 79 -3.45 -0.77 31.34
C ALA A 79 -2.27 -1.77 31.36
N GLN A 80 -1.71 -2.10 30.18
CA GLN A 80 -0.54 -2.99 30.10
C GLN A 80 0.70 -2.42 30.79
N LEU A 81 0.97 -1.12 30.63
CA LEU A 81 2.06 -0.47 31.35
C LEU A 81 1.82 -0.46 32.88
N GLY A 82 0.56 -0.35 33.33
CA GLY A 82 0.18 -0.43 34.74
C GLY A 82 0.46 -1.79 35.36
N GLU A 83 0.20 -2.88 34.64
CA GLU A 83 0.50 -4.26 35.08
C GLU A 83 2.01 -4.51 35.26
N LEU A 84 2.86 -3.72 34.61
CA LEU A 84 4.32 -3.80 34.74
C LEU A 84 4.85 -3.02 35.96
N GLN A 85 4.01 -2.70 36.94
CA GLN A 85 4.40 -2.00 38.17
C GLN A 85 5.56 -2.67 38.92
N GLY A 86 6.46 -1.84 39.45
CA GLY A 86 7.64 -2.26 40.18
C GLY A 86 8.80 -2.72 39.29
N ARG A 87 8.75 -2.50 37.98
CA ARG A 87 9.76 -2.92 37.01
C ARG A 87 10.37 -1.72 36.28
N TRP A 88 11.65 -1.85 35.93
CA TRP A 88 12.28 -0.99 34.94
C TRP A 88 11.93 -1.42 33.52
N LEU A 89 11.68 -0.43 32.67
CA LEU A 89 11.45 -0.58 31.24
C LEU A 89 12.53 0.18 30.46
N HIS A 90 12.90 -0.36 29.29
CA HIS A 90 13.77 0.29 28.32
C HIS A 90 13.09 0.30 26.95
N LEU A 91 12.57 1.45 26.54
CA LEU A 91 12.02 1.64 25.20
C LEU A 91 13.14 2.02 24.24
N ARG A 92 13.25 1.33 23.10
CA ARG A 92 14.13 1.72 21.99
C ARG A 92 13.32 1.82 20.70
N VAL A 93 13.39 2.97 20.05
CA VAL A 93 12.84 3.17 18.70
C VAL A 93 14.01 3.36 17.75
N THR A 94 14.06 2.56 16.70
CA THR A 94 15.09 2.61 15.66
C THR A 94 14.45 2.38 14.30
N THR A 95 15.24 2.37 13.24
CA THR A 95 14.76 2.07 11.89
C THR A 95 15.50 0.89 11.27
N ARG A 96 14.80 0.09 10.47
CA ARG A 96 15.36 -1.01 9.67
C ARG A 96 15.15 -0.71 8.19
N PRO A 97 16.20 -0.74 7.33
CA PRO A 97 16.03 -0.57 5.90
C PRO A 97 15.02 -1.57 5.35
N TYR A 98 14.17 -1.13 4.42
CA TYR A 98 13.22 -2.04 3.79
C TYR A 98 13.97 -3.16 3.05
N PRO A 99 13.62 -4.45 3.26
CA PRO A 99 14.36 -5.57 2.69
C PRO A 99 13.97 -5.78 1.21
N VAL A 100 14.46 -4.89 0.34
CA VAL A 100 14.14 -4.87 -1.10
C VAL A 100 14.34 -6.24 -1.77
N HIS A 101 15.42 -6.94 -1.45
CA HIS A 101 15.71 -8.27 -2.04
C HIS A 101 14.67 -9.33 -1.61
N MET A 102 14.28 -9.36 -0.33
CA MET A 102 13.25 -10.29 0.16
C MET A 102 11.89 -9.99 -0.47
N TRP A 103 11.55 -8.70 -0.63
CA TRP A 103 10.35 -8.30 -1.35
C TRP A 103 10.39 -8.76 -2.81
N ALA A 104 11.50 -8.51 -3.51
CA ALA A 104 11.65 -8.86 -4.92
C ALA A 104 11.58 -10.38 -5.15
N GLU A 105 12.26 -11.16 -4.30
CA GLU A 105 12.15 -12.62 -4.30
C GLU A 105 10.72 -13.08 -4.02
N SER A 106 10.05 -12.49 -3.02
CA SER A 106 8.64 -12.80 -2.75
C SER A 106 7.72 -12.41 -3.90
N PHE A 107 8.02 -11.32 -4.62
CA PHE A 107 7.22 -10.86 -5.76
C PHE A 107 7.43 -11.75 -6.98
N ASP A 108 8.67 -12.17 -7.25
CA ASP A 108 9.01 -13.14 -8.30
C ASP A 108 8.34 -14.51 -8.05
N ASN A 109 8.45 -15.02 -6.83
CA ASN A 109 7.80 -16.27 -6.43
C ASN A 109 6.26 -16.18 -6.50
N ASN A 110 5.70 -14.98 -6.27
CA ASN A 110 4.26 -14.74 -6.39
C ASN A 110 3.81 -14.47 -7.84
N ALA A 111 4.73 -14.29 -8.80
CA ALA A 111 4.42 -14.07 -10.21
C ALA A 111 4.14 -15.40 -10.93
N LEU A 112 2.98 -15.98 -10.63
CA LEU A 112 2.53 -17.26 -11.18
C LEU A 112 2.03 -17.09 -12.61
N GLY A 113 2.54 -17.91 -13.54
CA GLY A 113 2.10 -17.88 -14.93
C GLY A 113 2.50 -16.60 -15.68
N ARG A 114 3.73 -16.10 -15.45
CA ARG A 114 4.32 -14.93 -16.15
C ARG A 114 4.13 -14.99 -17.66
N MET A 115 4.09 -13.80 -18.27
CA MET A 115 4.10 -13.66 -19.72
C MET A 115 5.48 -14.04 -20.27
N PRO A 116 5.56 -14.69 -21.43
CA PRO A 116 6.82 -14.82 -22.15
C PRO A 116 7.41 -13.45 -22.48
N ASP A 117 8.73 -13.32 -22.41
CA ASP A 117 9.41 -12.08 -22.78
C ASP A 117 9.31 -11.83 -24.30
N VAL A 118 9.12 -10.56 -24.67
CA VAL A 118 9.06 -10.11 -26.06
C VAL A 118 10.41 -9.51 -26.46
N ALA A 119 10.98 -9.97 -27.57
CA ALA A 119 12.27 -9.50 -28.04
C ALA A 119 12.25 -7.98 -28.30
N GLY A 120 13.25 -7.26 -27.77
CA GLY A 120 13.36 -5.80 -27.89
C GLY A 120 12.47 -5.00 -26.93
N ALA A 121 11.63 -5.66 -26.11
CA ALA A 121 10.84 -5.03 -25.06
C ALA A 121 11.47 -5.24 -23.66
N LEU A 122 10.88 -4.59 -22.65
CA LEU A 122 11.31 -4.77 -21.25
C LEU A 122 10.91 -6.16 -20.75
N GLY A 123 11.87 -7.10 -20.69
CA GLY A 123 11.66 -8.43 -20.10
C GLY A 123 11.37 -8.41 -18.60
N TRP A 124 10.93 -9.54 -18.04
CA TRP A 124 10.58 -9.66 -16.62
C TRP A 124 11.75 -9.35 -15.67
N ASP A 125 12.93 -9.90 -15.94
CA ASP A 125 14.11 -9.68 -15.09
C ASP A 125 14.51 -8.20 -15.07
N GLY A 126 14.45 -7.53 -16.23
CA GLY A 126 14.71 -6.09 -16.34
C GLY A 126 13.66 -5.26 -15.61
N PHE A 127 12.38 -5.65 -15.66
CA PHE A 127 11.31 -5.02 -14.90
C PHE A 127 11.52 -5.17 -13.38
N LEU A 128 11.80 -6.39 -12.90
CA LEU A 128 12.03 -6.66 -11.48
C LEU A 128 13.30 -5.97 -10.97
N GLU A 129 14.36 -5.94 -11.76
CA GLU A 129 15.59 -5.21 -11.43
C GLU A 129 15.34 -3.69 -11.39
N GLY A 130 14.55 -3.17 -12.33
CA GLY A 130 14.10 -1.78 -12.33
C GLY A 130 13.35 -1.40 -11.05
N GLU A 131 12.37 -2.22 -10.64
CA GLU A 131 11.64 -2.02 -9.37
C GLU A 131 12.60 -2.01 -8.17
N GLN A 132 13.54 -2.96 -8.11
CA GLN A 132 14.52 -3.03 -7.02
C GLN A 132 15.42 -1.79 -6.97
N ARG A 133 15.96 -1.36 -8.11
CA ARG A 133 16.80 -0.15 -8.21
C ARG A 133 16.03 1.09 -7.76
N HIS A 134 14.77 1.22 -8.17
CA HIS A 134 13.90 2.31 -7.76
C HIS A 134 13.71 2.35 -6.24
N LEU A 135 13.32 1.24 -5.63
CA LEU A 135 13.14 1.14 -4.18
C LEU A 135 14.43 1.42 -3.40
N MET A 136 15.58 0.96 -3.90
CA MET A 136 16.87 1.26 -3.28
C MET A 136 17.22 2.76 -3.36
N GLY A 137 16.79 3.46 -4.41
CA GLY A 137 16.98 4.90 -4.58
C GLY A 137 16.21 5.73 -3.54
N LEU A 138 15.05 5.27 -3.10
CA LEU A 138 14.18 5.99 -2.17
C LEU A 138 14.62 5.92 -0.70
N SER A 139 15.65 5.12 -0.36
CA SER A 139 16.22 5.00 0.99
C SER A 139 15.18 4.83 2.12
N MET A 140 14.16 4.03 1.88
CA MET A 140 13.05 3.82 2.82
C MET A 140 13.44 2.90 3.99
N SER A 141 12.89 3.19 5.18
CA SER A 141 13.10 2.38 6.37
C SER A 141 11.82 2.23 7.19
N ASP A 142 11.67 1.07 7.82
CA ASP A 142 10.60 0.78 8.75
C ASP A 142 11.01 1.18 10.16
N LYS A 143 10.11 1.86 10.87
CA LYS A 143 10.25 2.11 12.32
C LYS A 143 10.05 0.80 13.06
N GLU A 144 11.02 0.45 13.89
CA GLU A 144 10.95 -0.68 14.81
C GLU A 144 10.98 -0.18 16.25
N VAL A 145 10.10 -0.75 17.07
CA VAL A 145 9.95 -0.37 18.48
C VAL A 145 10.19 -1.60 19.34
N PHE A 146 11.16 -1.48 20.23
CA PHE A 146 11.57 -2.50 21.18
C PHE A 146 11.26 -2.03 22.60
N LEU A 147 10.72 -2.93 23.41
CA LEU A 147 10.48 -2.73 24.84
C LEU A 147 11.25 -3.79 25.61
N GLY A 148 12.26 -3.36 26.35
CA GLY A 148 12.92 -4.15 27.36
C GLY A 148 12.13 -4.06 28.67
N VAL A 149 11.79 -5.19 29.28
CA VAL A 149 11.13 -5.29 30.58
C VAL A 149 12.08 -6.00 31.54
N GLU A 150 12.32 -5.40 32.70
CA GLU A 150 13.09 -6.04 33.76
C GLU A 150 12.38 -7.28 34.31
N VAL A 151 13.13 -8.37 34.39
CA VAL A 151 12.70 -9.65 34.99
C VAL A 151 13.10 -9.60 36.48
N SER A 152 12.10 -9.51 37.35
CA SER A 152 12.21 -9.31 38.80
C SER A 152 12.51 -10.63 39.53
N GLY A 153 13.78 -11.04 39.50
CA GLY A 153 14.27 -12.19 40.28
C GLY A 153 15.62 -11.99 40.97
N ARG A 154 16.35 -10.89 40.71
CA ARG A 154 17.75 -10.73 41.12
C ARG A 154 18.00 -9.71 42.25
N GLY A 155 17.16 -9.72 43.28
CA GLY A 155 17.36 -8.90 44.48
C GLY A 155 18.31 -9.54 45.50
N MET A 156 19.56 -9.06 45.54
CA MET A 156 20.58 -9.24 46.61
C MET A 156 21.31 -10.61 46.73
N LEU A 157 20.68 -11.76 46.54
CA LEU A 157 21.32 -13.07 46.78
C LEU A 157 22.28 -13.54 45.65
N ASP A 158 22.10 -13.04 44.44
CA ASP A 158 22.78 -13.53 43.23
C ASP A 158 24.20 -12.94 43.00
N ARG A 159 24.58 -11.87 43.74
CA ARG A 159 26.00 -11.44 43.81
C ARG A 159 26.91 -12.57 44.30
N TRP A 160 26.35 -13.53 45.03
CA TRP A 160 27.06 -14.71 45.53
C TRP A 160 27.03 -15.88 44.55
N VAL A 161 25.98 -16.04 43.74
CA VAL A 161 25.86 -17.19 42.85
C VAL A 161 26.64 -16.98 41.55
N ASP A 162 26.65 -15.81 40.90
CA ASP A 162 27.50 -15.62 39.70
C ASP A 162 29.02 -15.69 40.00
N ALA A 163 29.44 -15.32 41.23
CA ALA A 163 30.82 -15.49 41.69
C ALA A 163 31.17 -16.92 42.14
N ALA A 164 30.17 -17.74 42.49
CA ALA A 164 30.35 -19.08 43.06
C ALA A 164 29.57 -20.20 42.32
N ALA A 165 29.00 -19.93 41.14
CA ALA A 165 28.18 -20.84 40.34
C ALA A 165 28.83 -22.22 40.09
N PRO A 166 30.14 -22.31 39.75
CA PRO A 166 30.77 -23.63 39.58
C PRO A 166 30.92 -24.42 40.89
N VAL A 167 30.80 -23.76 42.06
CA VAL A 167 30.82 -24.39 43.38
C VAL A 167 29.39 -24.74 43.84
N LEU A 168 28.41 -23.88 43.59
CA LEU A 168 26.99 -24.06 43.95
C LEU A 168 26.28 -25.13 43.11
N GLU A 169 26.59 -25.26 41.82
CA GLU A 169 26.10 -26.39 40.98
C GLU A 169 26.47 -27.76 41.56
N ARG A 170 27.56 -27.81 42.35
CA ARG A 170 28.09 -29.04 42.93
C ARG A 170 27.50 -29.35 44.31
N ILE A 171 26.91 -28.36 44.98
CA ILE A 171 26.43 -28.44 46.37
C ILE A 171 24.89 -28.38 46.44
N ALA A 172 24.21 -27.64 45.54
CA ALA A 172 22.75 -27.48 45.56
C ALA A 172 22.13 -27.35 44.14
N PRO A 173 22.22 -28.39 43.28
CA PRO A 173 21.68 -28.35 41.92
C PRO A 173 20.15 -28.16 41.84
N ALA A 174 19.40 -28.51 42.90
CA ALA A 174 17.96 -28.29 42.98
C ALA A 174 17.59 -26.80 43.11
N ALA A 175 18.40 -26.01 43.83
CA ALA A 175 18.16 -24.58 44.01
C ALA A 175 18.37 -23.81 42.70
N VAL A 176 19.45 -24.12 41.96
CA VAL A 176 19.71 -23.52 40.64
C VAL A 176 18.61 -23.85 39.64
N ARG A 177 18.11 -25.10 39.62
CA ARG A 177 16.97 -25.48 38.76
C ARG A 177 15.68 -24.76 39.14
N ALA A 178 15.40 -24.62 40.44
CA ALA A 178 14.22 -23.90 40.92
C ALA A 178 14.28 -22.40 40.55
N GLU A 179 15.46 -21.80 40.61
CA GLU A 179 15.69 -20.41 40.21
C GLU A 179 15.54 -20.20 38.70
N LEU A 180 16.11 -21.09 37.87
CA LEU A 180 15.91 -21.07 36.43
C LEU A 180 14.43 -21.26 36.07
N ALA A 181 13.73 -22.18 36.73
CA ALA A 181 12.30 -22.38 36.52
C ALA A 181 11.46 -21.17 36.98
N ALA A 182 11.86 -20.48 38.05
CA ALA A 182 11.23 -19.24 38.49
C ALA A 182 11.43 -18.11 37.47
N LEU A 183 12.64 -18.00 36.89
CA LEU A 183 12.93 -17.04 35.83
C LEU A 183 12.12 -17.34 34.57
N ASP A 184 12.06 -18.59 34.13
CA ASP A 184 11.25 -19.00 32.97
C ASP A 184 9.77 -18.73 33.22
N SER A 185 9.26 -19.02 34.42
CA SER A 185 7.87 -18.71 34.80
C SER A 185 7.60 -17.21 34.81
N GLU A 186 8.56 -16.39 35.24
CA GLU A 186 8.42 -14.94 35.25
C GLU A 186 8.46 -14.36 33.83
N VAL A 187 9.37 -14.84 32.97
CA VAL A 187 9.42 -14.45 31.56
C VAL A 187 8.10 -14.81 30.87
N ALA A 188 7.59 -16.03 31.06
CA ALA A 188 6.30 -16.43 30.49
C ALA A 188 5.14 -15.53 30.96
N HIS A 189 5.15 -15.08 32.21
CA HIS A 189 4.16 -14.13 32.70
C HIS A 189 4.29 -12.76 32.01
N ILE A 190 5.52 -12.26 31.82
CA ILE A 190 5.74 -11.00 31.08
C ILE A 190 5.32 -11.16 29.62
N ASP A 191 5.63 -12.30 28.98
CA ASP A 191 5.22 -12.62 27.60
C ASP A 191 3.70 -12.47 27.45
N GLU A 192 2.92 -13.05 28.37
CA GLU A 192 1.46 -12.96 28.37
C GLU A 192 0.95 -11.53 28.58
N LEU A 193 1.56 -10.76 29.48
CA LEU A 193 1.20 -9.37 29.71
C LEU A 193 1.43 -8.52 28.46
N VAL A 194 2.65 -8.51 27.93
CA VAL A 194 3.02 -7.62 26.81
C VAL A 194 2.38 -8.03 25.48
N ALA A 195 1.94 -9.29 25.35
CA ALA A 195 1.15 -9.76 24.21
C ALA A 195 -0.31 -9.28 24.22
N GLY A 196 -0.77 -8.69 25.33
CA GLY A 196 -2.12 -8.14 25.42
C GLY A 196 -2.39 -6.97 24.47
N SER A 197 -3.68 -6.74 24.18
CA SER A 197 -4.16 -5.66 23.31
C SER A 197 -3.57 -4.31 23.71
N GLY A 198 -3.04 -3.59 22.73
CA GLY A 198 -2.46 -2.25 22.89
C GLY A 198 -0.95 -2.23 22.69
N LEU A 199 -0.21 -3.12 23.38
CA LEU A 199 1.21 -3.32 23.09
C LEU A 199 1.40 -4.31 21.93
N ASP A 200 0.57 -5.37 21.89
CA ASP A 200 0.59 -6.42 20.87
C ASP A 200 2.03 -6.90 20.59
N ALA A 201 2.83 -7.00 21.66
CA ALA A 201 4.25 -7.22 21.56
C ALA A 201 4.55 -8.71 21.49
N ILE A 202 5.59 -9.05 20.72
CA ILE A 202 6.09 -10.42 20.62
C ILE A 202 7.54 -10.49 21.12
N PRO A 203 7.97 -11.61 21.74
CA PRO A 203 9.36 -11.78 22.11
C PRO A 203 10.29 -11.53 20.92
N ALA A 204 11.33 -10.72 21.13
CA ALA A 204 12.26 -10.36 20.06
C ALA A 204 13.00 -11.61 19.56
N ARG A 205 13.04 -11.83 18.25
CA ARG A 205 13.81 -12.95 17.69
C ARG A 205 15.32 -12.69 17.89
N PRO A 206 16.18 -13.73 17.84
CA PRO A 206 17.63 -13.54 17.90
C PRO A 206 18.15 -12.48 16.91
N ASP A 207 17.63 -12.47 15.68
CA ASP A 207 17.97 -11.46 14.67
C ASP A 207 17.51 -10.04 15.05
N ASP A 208 16.37 -9.93 15.74
CA ASP A 208 15.83 -8.66 16.21
C ASP A 208 16.68 -8.09 17.36
N VAL A 209 17.15 -8.94 18.27
CA VAL A 209 18.08 -8.52 19.35
C VAL A 209 19.45 -8.15 18.79
N ALA A 210 19.97 -8.92 17.83
CA ALA A 210 21.21 -8.59 17.13
C ALA A 210 21.10 -7.24 16.40
N TRP A 211 19.97 -6.99 15.73
CA TRP A 211 19.67 -5.71 15.11
C TRP A 211 19.63 -4.57 16.13
N LEU A 212 18.89 -4.75 17.24
CA LEU A 212 18.81 -3.79 18.34
C LEU A 212 20.19 -3.45 18.89
N MET A 213 21.02 -4.46 19.16
CA MET A 213 22.38 -4.29 19.67
C MET A 213 23.25 -3.53 18.69
N GLN A 214 23.24 -3.93 17.42
CA GLN A 214 24.04 -3.27 16.40
C GLN A 214 23.63 -1.81 16.20
N ARG A 215 22.32 -1.51 16.09
CA ARG A 215 21.82 -0.13 15.98
C ARG A 215 22.16 0.72 17.19
N SER A 216 22.21 0.11 18.37
CA SER A 216 22.51 0.82 19.61
C SER A 216 24.00 1.09 19.81
N CYS A 217 24.86 0.13 19.48
CA CYS A 217 26.32 0.32 19.53
C CYS A 217 26.84 1.20 18.38
N ALA A 218 26.23 1.11 17.19
CA ALA A 218 26.59 1.87 15.99
C ALA A 218 25.65 3.06 15.74
N LEU A 219 25.29 3.78 16.81
CA LEU A 219 24.29 4.85 16.77
C LEU A 219 24.59 5.86 15.65
N GLY A 220 23.61 6.14 14.80
CA GLY A 220 23.74 7.09 13.69
C GLY A 220 24.55 6.63 12.47
N LEU A 221 25.33 5.56 12.56
CA LEU A 221 26.01 4.98 11.39
C LEU A 221 24.99 4.38 10.40
N PRO A 222 25.31 4.31 9.10
CA PRO A 222 24.44 3.64 8.14
C PRO A 222 24.11 2.21 8.56
N ALA A 223 22.85 1.85 8.45
CA ALA A 223 22.38 0.51 8.70
C ALA A 223 23.12 -0.52 7.81
N PRO A 224 23.63 -1.62 8.37
CA PRO A 224 24.25 -2.69 7.59
C PRO A 224 23.20 -3.42 6.77
N ARG A 225 23.55 -3.77 5.52
CA ARG A 225 22.63 -4.46 4.59
C ARG A 225 22.45 -5.94 4.91
N THR A 226 23.41 -6.55 5.61
CA THR A 226 23.40 -7.93 6.08
C THR A 226 24.00 -7.97 7.48
N LEU A 227 23.29 -8.60 8.42
CA LEU A 227 23.82 -8.92 9.74
C LEU A 227 24.80 -10.09 9.60
N SER A 228 26.08 -9.83 9.38
CA SER A 228 27.11 -10.88 9.36
C SER A 228 27.37 -11.51 10.74
N VAL A 229 26.69 -11.03 11.79
CA VAL A 229 26.94 -11.37 13.21
C VAL A 229 26.14 -12.59 13.68
N VAL A 230 25.11 -13.02 12.95
CA VAL A 230 24.27 -14.16 13.38
C VAL A 230 24.42 -15.32 12.39
N PRO A 231 25.28 -16.32 12.67
CA PRO A 231 25.19 -17.61 12.02
C PRO A 231 23.81 -18.23 12.32
N GLY A 232 23.15 -18.78 11.30
CA GLY A 232 21.80 -19.32 11.45
C GLY A 232 21.68 -20.31 12.60
N GLY A 233 20.75 -20.06 13.54
CA GLY A 233 20.48 -20.92 14.69
C GLY A 233 21.21 -20.56 15.99
N VAL A 234 22.05 -19.52 16.01
CA VAL A 234 22.65 -19.02 17.25
C VAL A 234 21.64 -18.15 18.00
N SER A 235 21.20 -18.59 19.17
CA SER A 235 20.32 -17.83 20.07
C SER A 235 21.03 -17.29 21.30
N ARG A 236 22.32 -17.62 21.49
CA ARG A 236 23.06 -17.30 22.71
C ARG A 236 24.42 -16.69 22.37
N TRP A 237 24.72 -15.55 22.98
CA TRP A 237 26.00 -14.86 22.91
C TRP A 237 26.60 -14.80 24.30
N GLU A 238 27.80 -15.36 24.45
CA GLU A 238 28.62 -15.24 25.65
C GLU A 238 29.38 -13.92 25.65
N THR A 239 30.10 -13.64 26.75
CA THR A 239 30.82 -12.37 26.91
C THR A 239 31.83 -12.11 25.79
N GLU A 240 32.54 -13.13 25.30
CA GLU A 240 33.47 -12.95 24.17
C GLU A 240 32.75 -12.66 22.85
N ASP A 241 31.56 -13.20 22.64
CA ASP A 241 30.79 -13.00 21.39
C ASP A 241 30.24 -11.57 21.27
N LEU A 242 30.09 -10.86 22.39
CA LEU A 242 29.65 -9.46 22.40
C LEU A 242 30.62 -8.52 21.68
N ALA A 243 31.89 -8.93 21.53
CA ALA A 243 32.88 -8.25 20.72
C ALA A 243 32.38 -8.05 19.28
N GLY A 244 31.56 -8.95 18.75
CA GLY A 244 30.96 -8.81 17.41
C GLY A 244 30.10 -7.56 17.21
N PHE A 245 29.61 -6.93 18.29
CA PHE A 245 28.83 -5.68 18.23
C PHE A 245 29.66 -4.43 18.53
N THR A 246 30.70 -4.55 19.35
CA THR A 246 31.52 -3.41 19.81
C THR A 246 32.80 -3.26 19.01
N ASP A 247 33.34 -4.33 18.44
CA ASP A 247 34.56 -4.28 17.67
C ASP A 247 34.34 -3.54 16.36
N GLY A 248 35.21 -2.57 16.09
CA GLY A 248 35.15 -1.78 14.87
C GLY A 248 34.11 -0.66 14.89
N VAL A 249 33.49 -0.39 16.04
CA VAL A 249 32.72 0.83 16.32
C VAL A 249 33.32 1.52 17.53
N ASP A 250 33.60 2.81 17.41
CA ASP A 250 34.13 3.63 18.48
C ASP A 250 33.33 4.93 18.59
N MET A 251 33.08 5.36 19.82
CA MET A 251 32.41 6.61 20.14
C MET A 251 33.39 7.49 20.87
N HIS A 252 33.63 8.69 20.38
CA HIS A 252 34.48 9.66 21.06
C HIS A 252 33.87 11.05 21.03
N GLN A 253 34.07 11.79 22.10
CA GLN A 253 33.60 13.16 22.24
C GLN A 253 34.78 14.03 22.67
N GLU A 254 35.00 15.15 21.98
CA GLU A 254 35.89 16.20 22.47
C GLU A 254 35.18 16.96 23.60
N PRO A 255 35.89 17.38 24.67
CA PRO A 255 35.26 18.10 25.78
C PRO A 255 34.39 19.27 25.30
N TYR A 256 33.15 19.33 25.78
CA TYR A 256 32.13 20.34 25.41
C TYR A 256 31.68 20.34 23.94
N ALA A 257 32.12 19.37 23.13
CA ALA A 257 31.60 19.23 21.78
C ALA A 257 30.08 19.01 21.82
N PRO A 258 29.31 19.69 20.96
CA PRO A 258 27.86 19.58 20.92
C PRO A 258 27.40 18.21 20.38
N THR A 259 28.31 17.36 19.92
CA THR A 259 27.99 16.04 19.37
C THR A 259 28.97 14.99 19.86
N VAL A 260 28.59 13.72 19.76
CA VAL A 260 29.50 12.58 19.87
C VAL A 260 29.83 12.08 18.46
N LYS A 261 31.11 11.81 18.21
CA LYS A 261 31.60 11.26 16.94
C LYS A 261 31.58 9.74 17.02
N VAL A 262 30.79 9.13 16.17
CA VAL A 262 30.68 7.66 16.04
C VAL A 262 31.43 7.26 14.78
N VAL A 263 32.44 6.41 14.94
CA VAL A 263 33.28 5.91 13.86
C VAL A 263 33.07 4.42 13.76
N GLY A 264 32.75 3.93 12.57
CA GLY A 264 32.59 2.50 12.31
C GLY A 264 33.23 2.07 11.01
N ARG A 265 33.45 0.77 10.85
CA ARG A 265 33.92 0.19 9.58
C ARG A 265 32.75 -0.43 8.81
N ILE A 266 32.51 0.03 7.59
CA ILE A 266 31.51 -0.51 6.67
C ILE A 266 32.20 -0.85 5.35
N ARG A 267 32.18 -2.12 4.93
CA ARG A 267 32.84 -2.60 3.68
C ARG A 267 34.32 -2.18 3.58
N SER A 268 35.06 -2.31 4.67
CA SER A 268 36.47 -1.89 4.78
C SER A 268 36.73 -0.38 4.64
N GLN A 269 35.68 0.44 4.57
CA GLN A 269 35.78 1.89 4.63
C GLN A 269 35.40 2.37 6.03
N THR A 270 36.20 3.31 6.56
CA THR A 270 35.86 4.01 7.79
C THR A 270 34.75 5.02 7.49
N VAL A 271 33.61 4.85 8.14
CA VAL A 271 32.47 5.76 8.07
C VAL A 271 32.35 6.47 9.41
N GLN A 272 32.20 7.78 9.36
CA GLN A 272 32.04 8.63 10.53
C GLN A 272 30.71 9.35 10.48
N ARG A 273 30.06 9.48 11.64
CA ARG A 273 28.88 10.31 11.86
C ARG A 273 29.02 11.10 13.14
N ASN A 274 28.41 12.29 13.17
CA ASN A 274 28.24 13.05 14.40
C ASN A 274 26.81 12.86 14.88
N VAL A 275 26.63 12.58 16.16
CA VAL A 275 25.33 12.32 16.77
C VAL A 275 25.07 13.36 17.85
N ALA A 276 23.94 14.04 17.74
CA ALA A 276 23.40 14.90 18.79
C ALA A 276 22.27 14.16 19.51
N VAL A 277 22.36 14.11 20.84
CA VAL A 277 21.41 13.48 21.75
C VAL A 277 20.71 14.57 22.55
N LEU A 278 19.40 14.67 22.36
CA LEU A 278 18.49 15.56 23.06
C LEU A 278 17.76 14.80 24.16
N SER A 279 17.26 15.52 25.16
CA SER A 279 16.39 15.00 26.21
C SER A 279 15.05 15.71 26.20
N VAL A 280 13.97 14.97 26.44
CA VAL A 280 12.65 15.57 26.67
C VAL A 280 12.66 16.30 28.02
N GLY A 281 12.27 17.58 27.98
CA GLY A 281 12.20 18.53 29.08
C GLY A 281 10.75 18.74 29.58
N LEU A 282 10.41 19.96 30.01
CA LEU A 282 9.04 20.26 30.45
C LEU A 282 8.04 20.16 29.30
N MET A 283 6.83 19.72 29.62
CA MET A 283 5.74 19.58 28.68
C MET A 283 4.53 20.33 29.24
N GLU A 284 3.88 21.10 28.38
CA GLU A 284 2.55 21.64 28.66
C GLU A 284 1.51 20.51 28.62
N GLY A 285 0.29 20.78 29.09
CA GLY A 285 -0.81 19.81 29.03
C GLY A 285 -1.22 19.55 27.59
N LEU A 286 -0.79 18.44 27.02
CA LEU A 286 -1.23 17.95 25.71
C LEU A 286 -2.61 17.32 25.84
N ARG A 287 -3.50 17.60 24.88
CA ARG A 287 -4.85 17.00 24.81
C ARG A 287 -4.88 15.97 23.68
N ILE A 288 -4.48 14.75 24.00
CA ILE A 288 -4.39 13.62 23.07
C ILE A 288 -5.48 12.62 23.45
N PRO A 289 -6.35 12.18 22.52
CA PRO A 289 -6.27 12.37 21.07
C PRO A 289 -7.02 13.58 20.49
N GLU A 290 -7.73 14.37 21.30
CA GLU A 290 -8.78 15.28 20.80
C GLU A 290 -8.25 16.48 20.00
N VAL A 291 -7.03 16.94 20.31
CA VAL A 291 -6.45 18.14 19.70
C VAL A 291 -5.02 17.90 19.23
N ASP A 292 -4.26 17.11 19.97
CA ASP A 292 -2.84 16.86 19.74
C ASP A 292 -2.58 15.44 19.25
N ASP A 293 -1.58 15.29 18.39
CA ASP A 293 -1.05 13.99 17.97
C ASP A 293 -0.19 13.35 19.09
N PRO A 294 0.05 12.03 19.05
CA PRO A 294 0.98 11.35 19.93
C PRO A 294 2.34 12.04 19.86
N TRP A 295 2.82 12.51 21.00
CA TRP A 295 3.93 13.45 21.02
C TRP A 295 5.23 12.85 20.48
N MET A 296 5.46 11.54 20.58
CA MET A 296 6.62 10.88 19.95
C MET A 296 6.51 10.79 18.41
N GLN A 297 5.31 10.86 17.84
CA GLN A 297 5.09 10.81 16.39
C GLN A 297 5.50 12.12 15.71
N HIS A 298 5.64 13.22 16.45
CA HIS A 298 6.07 14.49 15.89
C HIS A 298 7.42 14.38 15.17
N SER A 299 8.35 13.53 15.65
CA SER A 299 9.63 13.30 14.98
C SER A 299 9.48 12.64 13.61
N ASP A 300 8.37 11.94 13.35
CA ASP A 300 8.12 11.28 12.06
C ASP A 300 7.76 12.27 10.94
N ARG A 301 7.63 13.58 11.28
CA ARG A 301 7.48 14.71 10.35
C ARG A 301 8.82 15.23 9.81
N LEU A 302 9.95 14.77 10.36
CA LEU A 302 11.28 15.19 9.93
C LEU A 302 11.77 14.36 8.73
N PRO A 303 12.55 14.95 7.80
CA PRO A 303 13.03 14.27 6.59
C PRO A 303 14.26 13.38 6.82
N PHE A 304 14.55 13.03 8.07
CA PHE A 304 15.70 12.20 8.46
C PHE A 304 15.31 11.30 9.64
N PRO A 305 15.98 10.14 9.82
CA PRO A 305 15.66 9.22 10.89
C PRO A 305 15.98 9.81 12.26
N VAL A 306 15.08 9.54 13.21
CA VAL A 306 15.21 9.93 14.61
C VAL A 306 15.13 8.67 15.47
N GLU A 307 16.15 8.43 16.30
CA GLU A 307 16.15 7.28 17.22
C GLU A 307 15.74 7.72 18.62
N TRP A 308 15.01 6.85 19.33
CA TRP A 308 14.62 7.08 20.71
C TRP A 308 15.22 6.03 21.64
N SER A 309 15.55 6.47 22.86
CA SER A 309 15.82 5.61 24.00
C SER A 309 15.09 6.18 25.21
N ALA A 310 14.28 5.38 25.89
CA ALA A 310 13.66 5.80 27.13
C ALA A 310 13.84 4.78 28.26
N ARG A 311 14.26 5.26 29.43
CA ARG A 311 14.33 4.47 30.66
C ARG A 311 13.18 4.88 31.56
N ILE A 312 12.31 3.94 31.90
CA ILE A 312 11.06 4.21 32.61
C ILE A 312 10.98 3.27 33.81
N TYR A 313 10.61 3.79 34.97
CA TYR A 313 10.26 2.97 36.13
C TYR A 313 8.77 3.11 36.40
N VAL A 314 8.03 2.01 36.28
CA VAL A 314 6.62 1.96 36.66
C VAL A 314 6.55 1.75 38.15
N ARG A 315 5.99 2.70 38.89
CA ARG A 315 6.03 2.68 40.35
C ARG A 315 4.96 1.75 40.91
N ARG A 316 5.22 1.21 42.10
CA ARG A 316 4.22 0.46 42.85
C ARG A 316 3.20 1.42 43.49
N PRO A 317 1.90 1.07 43.51
CA PRO A 317 0.85 1.88 44.13
C PRO A 317 1.16 2.27 45.58
N GLU A 318 1.76 1.38 46.37
CA GLU A 318 2.08 1.68 47.78
C GLU A 318 3.12 2.80 47.92
N GLU A 319 4.13 2.83 47.05
CA GLU A 319 5.16 3.87 47.02
C GLU A 319 4.58 5.24 46.65
N VAL A 320 3.58 5.25 45.77
CA VAL A 320 2.94 6.45 45.23
C VAL A 320 1.96 7.03 46.23
N ALA A 321 1.09 6.20 46.81
CA ALA A 321 0.04 6.64 47.73
C ALA A 321 0.62 7.42 48.93
N GLY A 322 1.68 6.91 49.55
CA GLY A 322 2.32 7.58 50.69
C GLY A 322 3.04 8.89 50.32
N GLU A 323 3.51 9.05 49.08
CA GLU A 323 4.06 10.32 48.61
C GLU A 323 2.96 11.35 48.31
N LEU A 324 1.90 10.92 47.62
CA LEU A 324 0.75 11.77 47.29
C LEU A 324 0.05 12.29 48.54
N GLN A 325 -0.23 11.44 49.52
CA GLN A 325 -0.82 11.85 50.81
C GLN A 325 0.02 12.94 51.51
N ARG A 326 1.35 12.82 51.47
CA ARG A 326 2.25 13.84 52.02
C ARG A 326 2.19 15.16 51.25
N GLN A 327 2.13 15.12 49.92
CA GLN A 327 2.01 16.34 49.11
C GLN A 327 0.65 17.02 49.28
N MET A 328 -0.44 16.24 49.28
CA MET A 328 -1.79 16.74 49.56
C MET A 328 -1.87 17.39 50.95
N GLY A 329 -1.24 16.78 51.96
CA GLY A 329 -1.14 17.36 53.30
C GLY A 329 -0.45 18.73 53.31
N LYS A 330 0.60 18.93 52.51
CA LYS A 330 1.27 20.24 52.37
C LYS A 330 0.36 21.28 51.74
N VAL A 331 -0.33 20.94 50.64
CA VAL A 331 -1.26 21.85 49.95
C VAL A 331 -2.41 22.24 50.88
N ARG A 332 -3.00 21.27 51.60
CA ARG A 332 -4.04 21.52 52.61
C ARG A 332 -3.55 22.43 53.74
N SER A 333 -2.31 22.23 54.20
CA SER A 333 -1.70 23.09 55.22
C SER A 333 -1.51 24.51 54.70
N GLN A 334 -1.09 24.69 53.45
CA GLN A 334 -0.93 26.01 52.83
C GLN A 334 -2.27 26.72 52.68
N ILE A 335 -3.30 26.02 52.20
CA ILE A 335 -4.66 26.58 52.11
C ILE A 335 -5.15 27.01 53.47
N ARG A 336 -5.03 26.13 54.48
CA ARG A 336 -5.44 26.43 55.86
C ARG A 336 -4.70 27.64 56.42
N HIS A 337 -3.40 27.76 56.15
CA HIS A 337 -2.63 28.92 56.58
C HIS A 337 -3.18 30.22 55.97
N TYR A 338 -3.48 30.24 54.66
CA TYR A 338 -4.10 31.42 54.02
C TYR A 338 -5.49 31.73 54.59
N THR A 339 -6.37 30.72 54.64
CA THR A 339 -7.78 30.92 55.00
C THR A 339 -8.02 31.07 56.49
N HIS A 340 -7.17 30.51 57.36
CA HIS A 340 -7.40 30.41 58.80
C HIS A 340 -6.42 31.25 59.62
N ASP A 341 -5.14 31.33 59.20
CA ASP A 341 -4.13 32.09 59.93
C ASP A 341 -4.02 33.55 59.44
N HIS A 342 -4.41 33.82 58.19
CA HIS A 342 -4.32 35.15 57.58
C HIS A 342 -5.66 35.75 57.12
N ASP A 343 -6.76 34.98 57.17
CA ASP A 343 -8.11 35.38 56.71
C ASP A 343 -8.10 35.97 55.28
N LEU A 344 -7.24 35.39 54.42
CA LEU A 344 -7.05 35.79 53.03
C LEU A 344 -7.47 34.66 52.09
N ASP A 345 -8.04 35.03 50.95
CA ASP A 345 -8.32 34.07 49.89
C ASP A 345 -7.02 33.48 49.33
N PRO A 346 -6.94 32.15 49.12
CA PRO A 346 -5.76 31.53 48.57
C PRO A 346 -5.52 31.99 47.12
N PRO A 347 -4.26 32.15 46.69
CA PRO A 347 -3.95 32.47 45.30
C PRO A 347 -4.58 31.46 44.32
N MET A 348 -5.01 31.93 43.15
CA MET A 348 -5.65 31.08 42.12
C MET A 348 -4.81 29.87 41.67
N SER A 349 -3.48 29.91 41.82
CA SER A 349 -2.60 28.76 41.56
C SER A 349 -2.71 27.69 42.65
N LEU A 350 -2.85 28.09 43.92
CA LEU A 350 -3.05 27.21 45.07
C LEU A 350 -4.47 26.65 45.09
N ALA A 351 -5.48 27.45 44.72
CA ALA A 351 -6.85 26.98 44.53
C ALA A 351 -6.93 25.85 43.48
N ARG A 352 -6.31 26.04 42.30
CA ARG A 352 -6.21 24.98 41.27
C ARG A 352 -5.42 23.74 41.72
N GLN A 353 -4.49 23.89 42.67
CA GLN A 353 -3.82 22.74 43.28
C GLN A 353 -4.73 22.02 44.27
N ALA A 354 -5.58 22.75 45.00
CA ALA A 354 -6.60 22.18 45.88
C ALA A 354 -7.60 21.31 45.09
N ASP A 355 -8.10 21.82 43.97
CA ASP A 355 -9.02 21.09 43.10
C ASP A 355 -8.39 19.79 42.59
N ARG A 356 -7.14 19.85 42.12
CA ARG A 356 -6.38 18.65 41.72
C ARG A 356 -6.10 17.69 42.86
N VAL A 357 -5.94 18.21 44.09
CA VAL A 357 -5.79 17.37 45.28
C VAL A 357 -7.06 16.57 45.54
N LEU A 358 -8.25 17.14 45.30
CA LEU A 358 -9.52 16.42 45.43
C LEU A 358 -9.67 15.32 44.37
N GLU A 359 -9.31 15.59 43.12
CA GLU A 359 -9.29 14.57 42.05
C GLU A 359 -8.36 13.41 42.39
N VAL A 360 -7.14 13.71 42.84
CA VAL A 360 -6.16 12.68 43.25
C VAL A 360 -6.61 11.94 44.52
N GLU A 361 -7.34 12.58 45.43
CA GLU A 361 -7.93 11.94 46.60
C GLU A 361 -9.00 10.92 46.22
N ASP A 362 -9.87 11.29 45.27
CA ASP A 362 -10.89 10.40 44.73
C ASP A 362 -10.25 9.19 44.03
N GLU A 363 -9.19 9.40 43.24
CA GLU A 363 -8.38 8.31 42.66
C GLU A 363 -7.76 7.39 43.73
N LEU A 364 -7.24 7.95 44.83
CA LEU A 364 -6.63 7.16 45.90
C LEU A 364 -7.68 6.38 46.71
N THR A 365 -8.86 6.96 46.93
CA THR A 365 -9.96 6.37 47.71
C THR A 365 -10.67 5.26 46.95
N SER A 366 -10.88 5.46 45.64
CA SER A 366 -11.41 4.44 44.72
C SER A 366 -10.39 3.34 44.38
N GLY A 367 -9.12 3.54 44.77
CA GLY A 367 -7.99 2.67 44.48
C GLY A 367 -7.27 3.10 43.21
N LEU A 368 -5.93 3.13 43.25
CA LEU A 368 -5.11 3.37 42.05
C LEU A 368 -5.36 2.22 41.06
N THR A 369 -6.31 2.42 40.16
CA THR A 369 -6.56 1.51 39.03
C THR A 369 -5.31 1.39 38.16
N GLN A 370 -5.23 0.34 37.34
CA GLN A 370 -4.11 0.14 36.40
C GLN A 370 -3.77 1.42 35.60
N LEU A 371 -4.79 2.19 35.20
CA LEU A 371 -4.65 3.42 34.40
C LEU A 371 -4.05 4.61 35.16
N ASN A 372 -4.21 4.65 36.48
CA ASN A 372 -3.72 5.75 37.34
C ASN A 372 -2.35 5.46 37.96
N THR A 373 -1.76 4.31 37.62
CA THR A 373 -0.38 3.96 37.96
C THR A 373 0.57 5.07 37.55
N ARG A 374 1.47 5.45 38.47
CA ARG A 374 2.43 6.54 38.22
C ARG A 374 3.78 5.98 37.80
N LEU A 375 4.48 6.73 36.98
CA LEU A 375 5.82 6.40 36.51
C LEU A 375 6.72 7.62 36.55
N TYR A 376 8.01 7.36 36.45
CA TYR A 376 8.96 8.38 36.03
C TYR A 376 9.93 7.81 35.01
N GLY A 377 10.52 8.67 34.20
CA GLY A 377 11.49 8.22 33.20
C GLY A 377 12.29 9.35 32.56
N TRP A 378 13.14 8.94 31.63
CA TRP A 378 14.00 9.79 30.82
C TRP A 378 13.85 9.37 29.37
N TRP A 379 13.50 10.31 28.50
CA TRP A 379 13.35 10.09 27.06
C TRP A 379 14.46 10.85 26.34
N ARG A 380 15.26 10.11 25.58
CA ARG A 380 16.36 10.62 24.77
C ARG A 380 16.03 10.46 23.31
N VAL A 381 16.48 11.45 22.53
CA VAL A 381 16.32 11.51 21.09
C VAL A 381 17.68 11.67 20.46
N ALA A 382 18.07 10.79 19.55
CA ALA A 382 19.32 10.89 18.82
C ALA A 382 19.07 11.21 17.35
N VAL A 383 19.80 12.20 16.83
CA VAL A 383 19.85 12.55 15.42
C VAL A 383 21.30 12.55 14.96
N SER A 384 21.54 12.04 13.75
CA SER A 384 22.88 11.93 13.18
C SER A 384 23.06 12.83 11.98
N GLY A 385 24.28 13.34 11.78
CA GLY A 385 24.72 14.10 10.62
C GLY A 385 26.03 13.53 10.06
N LYS A 386 26.34 13.83 8.80
CA LYS A 386 27.63 13.48 8.17
C LYS A 386 28.77 14.24 8.85
N ASP A 387 28.52 15.47 9.24
CA ASP A 387 29.38 16.34 10.02
C ASP A 387 28.64 16.90 11.25
N GLU A 388 29.36 17.62 12.11
CA GLU A 388 28.80 18.20 13.34
C GLU A 388 27.74 19.26 13.04
N ALA A 389 27.96 20.08 12.00
CA ALA A 389 27.03 21.14 11.61
C ALA A 389 25.67 20.58 11.17
N GLU A 390 25.67 19.50 10.38
CA GLU A 390 24.45 18.82 9.96
C GLU A 390 23.72 18.20 11.16
N ALA A 391 24.43 17.56 12.10
CA ALA A 391 23.83 16.94 13.28
C ALA A 391 23.19 17.99 14.20
N VAL A 392 23.86 19.13 14.43
CA VAL A 392 23.32 20.27 15.20
C VAL A 392 22.14 20.91 14.50
N SER A 393 22.19 21.08 13.17
CA SER A 393 21.05 21.59 12.39
C SER A 393 19.83 20.68 12.49
N ARG A 394 20.03 19.35 12.44
CA ARG A 394 18.94 18.37 12.64
C ARG A 394 18.41 18.40 14.07
N ALA A 395 19.28 18.57 15.08
CA ALA A 395 18.85 18.73 16.46
C ALA A 395 17.99 19.99 16.65
N GLN A 396 18.33 21.09 15.96
CA GLN A 396 17.53 22.30 15.95
C GLN A 396 16.15 22.08 15.30
N GLN A 397 16.08 21.32 14.21
CA GLN A 397 14.79 20.94 13.60
C GLN A 397 13.93 20.08 14.55
N VAL A 398 14.53 19.19 15.34
CA VAL A 398 13.80 18.48 16.41
C VAL A 398 13.26 19.45 17.45
N LEU A 399 14.07 20.39 17.93
CA LEU A 399 13.62 21.44 18.86
C LEU A 399 12.41 22.21 18.31
N ASP A 400 12.47 22.61 17.04
CA ASP A 400 11.44 23.43 16.42
C ASP A 400 10.13 22.68 16.21
N VAL A 401 10.18 21.40 15.83
CA VAL A 401 8.98 20.56 15.65
C VAL A 401 8.22 20.29 16.97
N TYR A 402 8.91 20.34 18.11
CA TYR A 402 8.31 20.10 19.42
C TYR A 402 7.83 21.39 20.13
N ARG A 403 8.25 22.57 19.66
CA ARG A 403 7.80 23.86 20.19
C ARG A 403 6.32 24.17 19.84
N PRO A 404 5.61 24.94 20.68
CA PRO A 404 6.00 25.41 22.01
C PRO A 404 5.70 24.41 23.14
N LYS A 405 4.90 23.37 22.87
CA LYS A 405 4.28 22.54 23.92
C LYS A 405 5.24 21.57 24.62
N VAL A 406 6.33 21.17 23.97
CA VAL A 406 7.32 20.24 24.51
C VAL A 406 8.70 20.85 24.42
N GLN A 407 9.33 21.06 25.57
CA GLN A 407 10.71 21.52 25.65
C GLN A 407 11.64 20.34 25.34
N MET A 408 12.53 20.53 24.37
CA MET A 408 13.65 19.61 24.12
C MET A 408 14.93 20.27 24.60
N GLU A 409 15.82 19.48 25.19
CA GLU A 409 17.05 19.97 25.84
C GLU A 409 18.26 19.31 25.22
N HIS A 410 19.32 20.07 24.97
CA HIS A 410 20.57 19.57 24.39
C HIS A 410 21.69 19.58 25.44
N PRO A 411 21.89 18.49 26.20
CA PRO A 411 22.86 18.46 27.29
C PRO A 411 24.30 18.27 26.82
N GLU A 412 25.31 18.68 27.60
CA GLU A 412 26.72 18.67 27.15
C GLU A 412 27.39 17.28 27.09
N ALA A 413 26.99 16.32 27.95
CA ALA A 413 27.67 15.03 28.09
C ALA A 413 27.25 13.99 27.02
N GLN A 414 27.34 14.37 25.74
CA GLN A 414 26.82 13.64 24.58
C GLN A 414 27.27 12.17 24.52
N TYR A 415 28.54 11.86 24.81
CA TYR A 415 29.03 10.47 24.84
C TYR A 415 28.25 9.61 25.84
N LYS A 416 28.02 10.11 27.05
CA LYS A 416 27.31 9.36 28.09
C LYS A 416 25.83 9.20 27.75
N TYR A 417 25.20 10.24 27.21
CA TYR A 417 23.80 10.15 26.78
C TYR A 417 23.61 9.23 25.57
N ALA A 418 24.59 9.16 24.66
CA ALA A 418 24.57 8.20 23.55
C ALA A 418 24.66 6.75 24.04
N ARG A 419 25.46 6.48 25.08
CA ARG A 419 25.53 5.14 25.71
C ARG A 419 24.18 4.69 26.28
N GLU A 420 23.29 5.58 26.70
CA GLU A 420 21.94 5.22 27.18
C GLU A 420 21.07 4.52 26.10
N PHE A 421 21.47 4.54 24.83
CA PHE A 421 20.81 3.80 23.75
C PHE A 421 21.18 2.32 23.75
N ILE A 422 22.31 1.93 24.35
CA ILE A 422 22.78 0.54 24.41
C ILE A 422 22.02 -0.19 25.52
N PRO A 423 21.37 -1.34 25.21
CA PRO A 423 20.77 -2.20 26.22
C PRO A 423 21.72 -2.47 27.39
N GLY A 424 21.21 -2.35 28.62
CA GLY A 424 21.99 -2.60 29.84
C GLY A 424 22.90 -1.45 30.32
N GLU A 425 23.19 -0.44 29.51
CA GLU A 425 23.99 0.72 29.96
C GLU A 425 23.26 1.57 31.01
N PRO A 426 23.97 2.10 32.02
CA PRO A 426 23.37 2.92 33.07
C PRO A 426 22.95 4.30 32.56
N LEU A 427 22.04 4.95 33.28
CA LEU A 427 21.68 6.35 33.05
C LEU A 427 22.88 7.27 33.26
N ALA A 428 23.13 8.17 32.31
CA ALA A 428 24.21 9.15 32.39
C ALA A 428 23.93 10.22 33.46
N SER A 429 22.68 10.63 33.56
CA SER A 429 22.23 11.65 34.50
C SER A 429 20.75 11.49 34.85
N THR A 430 20.41 11.78 36.10
CA THR A 430 19.02 11.87 36.56
C THR A 430 18.33 13.18 36.18
N ALA A 431 19.05 14.13 35.56
CA ALA A 431 18.48 15.36 35.03
C ALA A 431 17.39 15.08 33.98
N TYR A 432 16.47 16.03 33.82
CA TYR A 432 15.33 15.94 32.89
C TYR A 432 14.35 14.79 33.16
N ARG A 433 14.36 14.19 34.35
CA ARG A 433 13.37 13.18 34.76
C ARG A 433 11.94 13.70 34.60
N ARG A 434 11.11 13.01 33.83
CA ARG A 434 9.66 13.29 33.71
C ARG A 434 8.88 12.39 34.65
N ARG A 435 7.78 12.91 35.16
CA ARG A 435 6.85 12.18 36.04
C ARG A 435 5.46 12.30 35.46
N GLY A 436 4.73 11.21 35.43
CA GLY A 436 3.39 11.16 34.85
C GLY A 436 2.65 9.91 35.27
N SER A 437 1.44 9.74 34.74
CA SER A 437 0.73 8.47 34.76
C SER A 437 1.19 7.57 33.61
N VAL A 438 0.87 6.28 33.69
CA VAL A 438 0.98 5.35 32.56
C VAL A 438 0.14 5.81 31.36
N THR A 439 -1.02 6.45 31.58
CA THR A 439 -1.83 7.05 30.51
C THR A 439 -1.10 8.15 29.76
N TRP A 440 -0.36 9.02 30.46
CA TRP A 440 0.45 10.05 29.80
C TRP A 440 1.58 9.46 28.94
N ALA A 441 2.24 8.41 29.42
CA ALA A 441 3.26 7.71 28.63
C ALA A 441 2.65 6.92 27.46
N ALA A 442 1.47 6.32 27.66
CA ALA A 442 0.73 5.61 26.63
C ALA A 442 0.25 6.54 25.50
N ALA A 443 -0.13 7.78 25.82
CA ALA A 443 -0.48 8.82 24.84
C ALA A 443 0.68 9.20 23.91
N ALA A 444 1.91 8.78 24.21
CA ALA A 444 3.05 8.90 23.29
C ALA A 444 2.94 8.00 22.06
N VAL A 445 2.22 6.87 22.21
CA VAL A 445 2.04 5.80 21.21
C VAL A 445 3.32 5.53 20.41
N PRO A 446 4.39 5.00 21.03
CA PRO A 446 5.70 4.91 20.38
C PRO A 446 5.69 4.06 19.11
N ALA A 447 4.82 3.05 19.05
CA ALA A 447 4.61 2.18 17.91
C ALA A 447 3.64 2.76 16.85
N ALA A 448 3.16 4.00 17.03
CA ALA A 448 2.38 4.69 16.01
C ALA A 448 3.18 4.76 14.70
N THR A 449 2.55 4.29 13.63
CA THR A 449 3.14 4.28 12.30
C THR A 449 2.08 4.39 11.22
N ALA A 450 2.46 5.04 10.12
CA ALA A 450 1.75 5.00 8.86
C ALA A 450 2.20 3.76 8.08
N SER A 451 1.36 2.74 7.99
CA SER A 451 1.61 1.55 7.16
C SER A 451 0.31 1.06 6.55
N VAL A 452 0.36 0.72 5.27
CA VAL A 452 -0.78 0.18 4.53
C VAL A 452 -0.27 -0.80 3.47
N GLY A 453 -1.10 -1.79 3.13
CA GLY A 453 -0.76 -2.82 2.16
C GLY A 453 -0.17 -4.08 2.78
N ASP A 454 0.29 -4.99 1.95
CA ASP A 454 0.60 -6.38 2.33
C ASP A 454 2.09 -6.68 2.46
N ARG A 455 2.95 -5.68 2.17
CA ARG A 455 4.42 -5.81 2.10
C ARG A 455 4.91 -6.86 1.10
N ARG A 456 4.03 -7.36 0.23
CA ARG A 456 4.27 -8.29 -0.88
C ARG A 456 3.43 -7.89 -2.08
N GLY A 457 3.71 -8.47 -3.24
CA GLY A 457 2.99 -8.15 -4.49
C GLY A 457 3.55 -6.90 -5.17
N ILE A 458 2.72 -6.21 -5.94
CA ILE A 458 3.13 -5.07 -6.76
C ILE A 458 3.49 -3.87 -5.87
N MET A 459 4.54 -3.12 -6.24
CA MET A 459 4.77 -1.81 -5.63
C MET A 459 3.79 -0.79 -6.21
N ILE A 460 2.97 -0.20 -5.35
CA ILE A 460 2.05 0.88 -5.73
C ILE A 460 2.74 2.24 -5.61
N GLY A 461 3.54 2.43 -4.56
CA GLY A 461 4.18 3.71 -4.27
C GLY A 461 4.62 3.79 -2.81
N GLU A 462 4.38 4.93 -2.18
CA GLU A 462 4.86 5.22 -0.83
C GLU A 462 3.84 5.92 0.06
N THR A 463 3.97 5.81 1.39
CA THR A 463 3.18 6.63 2.32
C THR A 463 3.56 8.11 2.23
N CYS A 464 2.58 9.00 2.39
CA CYS A 464 2.78 10.46 2.35
C CYS A 464 3.28 11.07 3.68
N THR A 465 3.58 10.24 4.68
CA THR A 465 4.23 10.70 5.91
C THR A 465 5.66 11.16 5.62
N ALA A 466 6.23 12.05 6.45
CA ALA A 466 7.59 12.51 6.19
C ALA A 466 8.61 11.37 6.26
N THR A 467 8.34 10.37 7.11
CA THR A 467 8.93 9.03 6.97
C THR A 467 8.19 8.24 5.89
N ARG A 468 8.69 8.34 4.65
CA ARG A 468 8.16 7.60 3.49
C ARG A 468 8.40 6.11 3.63
N ARG A 469 7.38 5.30 3.39
CA ARG A 469 7.45 3.84 3.44
C ARG A 469 6.91 3.19 2.17
N PRO A 470 7.48 2.07 1.74
CA PRO A 470 7.03 1.38 0.55
C PRO A 470 5.66 0.77 0.78
N VAL A 471 4.77 0.98 -0.18
CA VAL A 471 3.43 0.40 -0.21
C VAL A 471 3.43 -0.68 -1.29
N ALA A 472 3.61 -1.93 -0.84
CA ALA A 472 3.43 -3.11 -1.66
C ALA A 472 2.06 -3.73 -1.39
N TRP A 473 1.35 -4.13 -2.45
CA TRP A 473 0.00 -4.69 -2.35
C TRP A 473 -0.12 -5.95 -3.19
N ASP A 474 -0.77 -6.97 -2.65
CA ASP A 474 -1.11 -8.18 -3.39
C ASP A 474 -2.63 -8.22 -3.62
N PRO A 475 -3.10 -7.86 -4.84
CA PRO A 475 -4.52 -7.83 -5.12
C PRO A 475 -5.20 -9.20 -5.04
N TRP A 476 -4.49 -10.32 -4.92
CA TRP A 476 -5.12 -11.65 -4.79
C TRP A 476 -5.02 -12.25 -3.39
N LEU A 477 -4.26 -11.63 -2.48
CA LEU A 477 -4.11 -12.11 -1.11
C LEU A 477 -5.46 -12.18 -0.36
N ALA A 478 -6.37 -11.26 -0.66
CA ALA A 478 -7.73 -11.25 -0.12
C ALA A 478 -8.51 -12.53 -0.49
N GLN A 479 -8.50 -12.94 -1.76
CA GLN A 479 -9.23 -14.10 -2.23
C GLN A 479 -8.51 -15.41 -1.85
N GLU A 480 -7.19 -15.49 -2.08
CA GLU A 480 -6.42 -16.73 -2.00
C GLU A 480 -6.09 -17.14 -0.54
N VAL A 481 -5.84 -16.18 0.34
CA VAL A 481 -5.42 -16.45 1.72
C VAL A 481 -6.51 -16.05 2.71
N ARG A 482 -7.03 -14.83 2.59
CA ARG A 482 -7.96 -14.26 3.58
C ARG A 482 -9.42 -14.66 3.32
N ARG A 483 -9.69 -15.33 2.19
CA ARG A 483 -10.99 -15.87 1.81
C ARG A 483 -12.10 -14.81 1.80
N SER A 484 -11.74 -13.58 1.42
CA SER A 484 -12.65 -12.43 1.30
C SER A 484 -12.95 -12.09 -0.16
N SER A 485 -13.83 -11.11 -0.34
CA SER A 485 -14.23 -10.56 -1.64
C SER A 485 -13.05 -9.93 -2.40
N GLY A 486 -13.11 -10.01 -3.73
CA GLY A 486 -12.12 -9.45 -4.65
C GLY A 486 -12.47 -8.06 -5.19
N LEU A 487 -13.38 -7.31 -4.56
CA LEU A 487 -13.73 -5.97 -5.04
C LEU A 487 -12.76 -4.90 -4.55
N THR A 488 -12.38 -4.02 -5.46
CA THR A 488 -11.60 -2.82 -5.18
C THR A 488 -12.29 -1.61 -5.77
N ALA A 489 -12.50 -0.56 -4.98
CA ALA A 489 -13.03 0.71 -5.47
C ALA A 489 -11.90 1.71 -5.70
N VAL A 490 -11.98 2.48 -6.79
CA VAL A 490 -11.08 3.58 -7.11
C VAL A 490 -11.92 4.83 -7.36
N VAL A 491 -12.02 5.70 -6.37
CA VAL A 491 -12.89 6.88 -6.38
C VAL A 491 -12.08 8.16 -6.41
N GLY A 492 -12.59 9.21 -7.05
CA GLY A 492 -11.99 10.54 -7.04
C GLY A 492 -12.52 11.41 -8.16
N GLY A 493 -12.47 12.74 -7.99
CA GLY A 493 -12.93 13.70 -9.00
C GLY A 493 -12.13 13.65 -10.30
N LEU A 494 -12.47 14.52 -11.26
CA LEU A 494 -11.72 14.63 -12.52
C LEU A 494 -10.24 14.99 -12.24
N GLY A 495 -9.32 14.35 -12.97
CA GLY A 495 -7.88 14.58 -12.83
C GLY A 495 -7.24 14.02 -11.55
N SER A 496 -7.99 13.33 -10.68
CA SER A 496 -7.43 12.70 -9.47
C SER A 496 -6.46 11.55 -9.74
N GLY A 497 -6.38 11.05 -10.98
CA GLY A 497 -5.47 9.97 -11.38
C GLY A 497 -6.08 8.56 -11.31
N LYS A 498 -7.41 8.40 -11.29
CA LYS A 498 -8.10 7.09 -11.24
C LYS A 498 -7.65 6.14 -12.34
N SER A 499 -7.81 6.55 -13.61
CA SER A 499 -7.46 5.71 -14.76
C SER A 499 -5.95 5.39 -14.76
N PHE A 500 -5.11 6.33 -14.35
CA PHE A 500 -3.67 6.11 -14.17
C PHE A 500 -3.38 5.01 -13.13
N LEU A 501 -3.98 5.09 -11.95
CA LEU A 501 -3.83 4.06 -10.90
C LEU A 501 -4.37 2.69 -11.36
N THR A 502 -5.56 2.67 -11.98
CA THR A 502 -6.16 1.45 -12.54
C THR A 502 -5.24 0.82 -13.58
N GLY A 503 -4.74 1.60 -14.54
CA GLY A 503 -3.83 1.14 -15.58
C GLY A 503 -2.51 0.62 -15.01
N LEU A 504 -1.98 1.27 -13.98
CA LEU A 504 -0.78 0.81 -13.28
C LEU A 504 -0.98 -0.55 -12.59
N ILE A 505 -2.08 -0.71 -11.86
CA ILE A 505 -2.43 -1.98 -11.20
C ILE A 505 -2.58 -3.08 -12.26
N VAL A 506 -3.31 -2.82 -13.34
CA VAL A 506 -3.48 -3.74 -14.47
C VAL A 506 -2.12 -4.12 -15.05
N TYR A 507 -1.29 -3.14 -15.42
CA TYR A 507 0.03 -3.37 -16.00
C TYR A 507 0.91 -4.24 -15.09
N LYS A 508 1.16 -3.84 -13.84
CA LYS A 508 2.08 -4.57 -12.95
C LYS A 508 1.60 -5.99 -12.64
N THR A 509 0.28 -6.19 -12.50
CA THR A 509 -0.28 -7.51 -12.21
C THR A 509 -0.33 -8.41 -13.44
N LEU A 510 -0.58 -7.85 -14.63
CA LEU A 510 -0.49 -8.55 -15.91
C LEU A 510 0.93 -9.06 -16.16
N ARG A 511 1.95 -8.22 -15.91
CA ARG A 511 3.37 -8.61 -15.94
C ARG A 511 3.64 -9.80 -15.00
N SER A 512 3.00 -9.82 -13.82
CA SER A 512 3.11 -10.93 -12.85
C SER A 512 2.26 -12.17 -13.18
N GLY A 513 1.54 -12.18 -14.32
CA GLY A 513 0.80 -13.35 -14.84
C GLY A 513 -0.72 -13.30 -14.72
N ALA A 514 -1.32 -12.24 -14.17
CA ALA A 514 -2.77 -12.11 -14.11
C ALA A 514 -3.39 -11.81 -15.48
N ARG A 515 -4.60 -12.29 -15.75
CA ARG A 515 -5.37 -11.96 -16.98
C ARG A 515 -6.37 -10.85 -16.70
N TRP A 516 -6.54 -9.89 -17.61
CA TRP A 516 -7.41 -8.72 -17.43
C TRP A 516 -8.39 -8.52 -18.57
N THR A 517 -9.63 -8.20 -18.22
CA THR A 517 -10.61 -7.58 -19.11
C THR A 517 -10.91 -6.17 -18.60
N VAL A 518 -10.64 -5.14 -19.41
CA VAL A 518 -10.80 -3.74 -19.07
C VAL A 518 -11.95 -3.18 -19.90
N LEU A 519 -12.96 -2.62 -19.25
CA LEU A 519 -14.04 -1.86 -19.89
C LEU A 519 -13.74 -0.40 -19.63
N ASP A 520 -13.31 0.32 -20.67
CA ASP A 520 -12.91 1.72 -20.61
C ASP A 520 -13.72 2.53 -21.62
N PRO A 521 -14.87 3.09 -21.19
CA PRO A 521 -15.70 3.88 -22.09
C PRO A 521 -14.95 5.06 -22.71
N SER A 522 -14.03 5.66 -21.96
CA SER A 522 -13.30 6.86 -22.36
C SER A 522 -12.12 6.58 -23.27
N GLY A 523 -11.53 5.39 -23.21
CA GLY A 523 -10.50 4.87 -24.11
C GLY A 523 -9.00 4.98 -23.76
N PRO A 524 -8.50 5.80 -22.80
CA PRO A 524 -7.07 5.91 -22.53
C PRO A 524 -6.36 4.60 -22.18
N LEU A 525 -7.02 3.66 -21.52
CA LEU A 525 -6.42 2.39 -21.12
C LEU A 525 -6.13 1.46 -22.31
N ALA A 526 -6.65 1.77 -23.50
CA ALA A 526 -6.29 1.05 -24.72
C ALA A 526 -4.80 1.17 -25.08
N GLU A 527 -4.12 2.24 -24.68
CA GLU A 527 -2.68 2.40 -24.93
C GLU A 527 -1.83 1.31 -24.28
N LEU A 528 -2.32 0.67 -23.19
CA LEU A 528 -1.65 -0.50 -22.60
C LEU A 528 -1.51 -1.66 -23.59
N THR A 529 -2.45 -1.81 -24.52
CA THR A 529 -2.40 -2.86 -25.54
C THR A 529 -1.32 -2.64 -26.59
N ARG A 530 -0.75 -1.42 -26.66
CA ARG A 530 0.31 -1.05 -27.60
C ARG A 530 1.70 -1.10 -26.98
N LEU A 531 1.81 -1.31 -25.67
CA LEU A 531 3.10 -1.47 -25.01
C LEU A 531 3.82 -2.70 -25.60
N PRO A 532 5.10 -2.60 -26.01
CA PRO A 532 5.79 -3.66 -26.74
C PRO A 532 5.76 -5.03 -26.05
N GLU A 533 5.92 -5.05 -24.73
CA GLU A 533 5.89 -6.27 -23.92
C GLU A 533 4.47 -6.86 -23.73
N LEU A 534 3.42 -6.08 -23.97
CA LEU A 534 2.03 -6.51 -23.80
C LEU A 534 1.33 -6.80 -25.13
N ALA A 535 1.73 -6.13 -26.21
CA ALA A 535 1.01 -6.12 -27.48
C ALA A 535 0.74 -7.53 -28.07
N PRO A 536 1.68 -8.49 -28.05
CA PRO A 536 1.42 -9.85 -28.57
C PRO A 536 0.35 -10.62 -27.80
N PHE A 537 0.07 -10.21 -26.56
CA PHE A 537 -0.86 -10.87 -25.63
C PHE A 537 -2.07 -9.99 -25.32
N SER A 538 -2.25 -8.90 -26.07
CA SER A 538 -3.28 -7.90 -25.85
C SER A 538 -4.24 -7.82 -27.02
N ARG A 539 -5.50 -7.53 -26.72
CA ARG A 539 -6.55 -7.28 -27.71
C ARG A 539 -7.26 -5.99 -27.36
N HIS A 540 -7.33 -5.06 -28.32
CA HIS A 540 -8.15 -3.85 -28.21
C HIS A 540 -9.42 -4.04 -29.05
N ILE A 541 -10.58 -4.04 -28.39
CA ILE A 541 -11.89 -4.15 -29.04
C ILE A 541 -12.56 -2.77 -28.95
N ASN A 542 -12.50 -2.00 -30.02
CA ASN A 542 -13.29 -0.79 -30.15
C ASN A 542 -14.73 -1.15 -30.58
N LEU A 543 -15.72 -0.87 -29.74
CA LEU A 543 -17.13 -1.19 -29.98
C LEU A 543 -17.79 -0.39 -31.13
N LEU A 544 -17.01 0.41 -31.89
CA LEU A 544 -17.46 1.02 -33.14
C LEU A 544 -16.70 0.53 -34.38
N ARG A 545 -15.50 -0.04 -34.23
CA ARG A 545 -14.54 -0.24 -35.35
C ARG A 545 -13.76 -1.55 -35.34
N ALA A 546 -14.01 -2.45 -34.38
CA ALA A 546 -13.29 -3.72 -34.30
C ALA A 546 -13.69 -4.71 -35.41
N ASP A 547 -13.00 -5.86 -35.45
CA ASP A 547 -13.20 -6.88 -36.49
C ASP A 547 -14.65 -7.35 -36.60
N PRO A 548 -15.17 -7.54 -37.83
CA PRO A 548 -16.50 -8.09 -38.04
C PRO A 548 -16.69 -9.43 -37.33
N GLY A 549 -17.79 -9.58 -36.59
CA GLY A 549 -18.15 -10.78 -35.86
C GLY A 549 -17.43 -11.01 -34.53
N ILE A 550 -16.57 -10.09 -34.07
CA ILE A 550 -15.86 -10.23 -32.78
C ILE A 550 -16.83 -10.38 -31.59
N LEU A 551 -18.00 -9.74 -31.66
CA LEU A 551 -19.09 -9.83 -30.68
C LEU A 551 -20.25 -10.73 -31.14
N ASN A 552 -19.99 -11.69 -32.03
CA ASN A 552 -21.00 -12.65 -32.45
C ASN A 552 -21.65 -13.32 -31.21
N PRO A 553 -22.99 -13.21 -31.01
CA PRO A 553 -23.69 -13.74 -29.83
C PRO A 553 -23.54 -15.26 -29.63
N TYR A 554 -23.24 -16.01 -30.70
CA TYR A 554 -22.92 -17.45 -30.59
C TYR A 554 -21.51 -17.71 -30.02
N ARG A 555 -20.59 -16.76 -30.18
CA ARG A 555 -19.19 -16.84 -29.73
C ARG A 555 -18.98 -16.28 -28.31
N VAL A 556 -19.74 -15.28 -27.88
CA VAL A 556 -19.53 -14.66 -26.54
C VAL A 556 -19.94 -15.54 -25.37
N VAL A 557 -20.73 -16.61 -25.60
CA VAL A 557 -21.02 -17.63 -24.59
C VAL A 557 -20.01 -18.76 -24.71
N ALA A 558 -19.24 -18.98 -23.64
CA ALA A 558 -18.21 -20.01 -23.56
C ALA A 558 -18.74 -21.41 -23.94
N GLU A 559 -17.96 -22.18 -24.69
CA GLU A 559 -18.24 -23.61 -24.89
C GLU A 559 -17.72 -24.39 -23.67
N PRO A 560 -18.56 -25.18 -22.99
CA PRO A 560 -18.12 -25.99 -21.86
C PRO A 560 -17.05 -27.00 -22.28
N ARG A 561 -15.89 -26.96 -21.62
CA ARG A 561 -14.78 -27.88 -21.85
C ARG A 561 -14.97 -29.15 -21.03
N PRO A 562 -14.77 -30.36 -21.59
CA PRO A 562 -14.89 -31.61 -20.85
C PRO A 562 -14.03 -31.65 -19.58
N ASP A 563 -12.82 -31.10 -19.65
CA ASP A 563 -11.83 -31.13 -18.55
C ASP A 563 -12.32 -30.43 -17.27
N HIS A 564 -13.23 -29.45 -17.39
CA HIS A 564 -13.78 -28.72 -16.23
C HIS A 564 -14.71 -29.57 -15.36
N PHE A 565 -15.14 -30.74 -15.85
CA PHE A 565 -16.08 -31.62 -15.17
C PHE A 565 -15.42 -32.90 -14.65
N ALA A 566 -14.09 -33.02 -14.74
CA ALA A 566 -13.35 -34.22 -14.38
C ALA A 566 -13.54 -34.64 -12.91
N ASP A 567 -13.80 -33.67 -12.01
CA ASP A 567 -14.00 -33.88 -10.57
C ASP A 567 -15.46 -34.20 -10.17
N GLU A 568 -16.40 -34.21 -11.13
CA GLU A 568 -17.82 -34.52 -10.87
C GLU A 568 -18.05 -36.05 -10.75
N GLU A 569 -19.12 -36.46 -10.04
CA GLU A 569 -19.48 -37.89 -9.91
C GLU A 569 -19.76 -38.56 -11.27
N ASP A 570 -20.31 -37.81 -12.22
CA ASP A 570 -20.56 -38.22 -13.61
C ASP A 570 -20.13 -37.10 -14.57
N PRO A 571 -18.82 -37.04 -14.94
CA PRO A 571 -18.25 -35.98 -15.76
C PRO A 571 -18.92 -35.82 -17.12
N GLU A 572 -19.23 -36.94 -17.79
CA GLU A 572 -19.76 -36.93 -19.15
C GLU A 572 -21.21 -36.39 -19.17
N ARG A 573 -22.04 -36.80 -18.21
CA ARG A 573 -23.40 -36.29 -18.08
C ARG A 573 -23.43 -34.83 -17.66
N ALA A 574 -22.56 -34.42 -16.73
CA ALA A 574 -22.42 -33.03 -16.31
C ALA A 574 -22.02 -32.14 -17.50
N TRP A 575 -21.01 -32.56 -18.27
CA TRP A 575 -20.58 -31.85 -19.48
C TRP A 575 -21.69 -31.75 -20.53
N ARG A 576 -22.38 -32.85 -20.85
CA ARG A 576 -23.50 -32.84 -21.83
C ARG A 576 -24.65 -31.91 -21.40
N ARG A 577 -24.95 -31.87 -20.09
CA ARG A 577 -25.95 -30.97 -19.52
C ARG A 577 -25.53 -29.52 -19.70
N GLU A 578 -24.31 -29.16 -19.29
CA GLU A 578 -23.80 -27.79 -19.42
C GLU A 578 -23.69 -27.36 -20.90
N ARG A 579 -23.25 -28.25 -21.79
CA ARG A 579 -23.21 -27.97 -23.24
C ARG A 579 -24.59 -27.67 -23.80
N SER A 580 -25.62 -28.40 -23.35
CA SER A 580 -27.01 -28.15 -23.73
C SER A 580 -27.53 -26.82 -23.19
N LEU A 581 -27.17 -26.47 -21.95
CA LEU A 581 -27.49 -25.17 -21.33
C LEU A 581 -26.80 -24.01 -22.04
N ALA A 582 -25.52 -24.16 -22.41
CA ALA A 582 -24.78 -23.16 -23.18
C ALA A 582 -25.41 -22.93 -24.56
N ALA A 583 -25.77 -24.00 -25.27
CA ALA A 583 -26.47 -23.89 -26.55
C ALA A 583 -27.85 -23.23 -26.42
N ALA A 584 -28.59 -23.51 -25.34
CA ALA A 584 -29.85 -22.82 -25.04
C ALA A 584 -29.64 -21.34 -24.72
N THR A 585 -28.58 -21.01 -23.99
CA THR A 585 -28.20 -19.64 -23.62
C THR A 585 -27.82 -18.83 -24.85
N ARG A 586 -27.05 -19.40 -25.78
CA ARG A 586 -26.74 -18.77 -27.09
C ARG A 586 -28.00 -18.48 -27.89
N ARG A 587 -28.91 -19.46 -28.03
CA ARG A 587 -30.17 -19.24 -28.74
C ARG A 587 -30.98 -18.11 -28.12
N ARG A 588 -31.07 -18.07 -26.79
CA ARG A 588 -31.75 -16.99 -26.07
C ARG A 588 -31.07 -15.65 -26.31
N LEU A 589 -29.74 -15.58 -26.19
CA LEU A 589 -28.98 -14.36 -26.40
C LEU A 589 -29.13 -13.83 -27.83
N VAL A 590 -29.04 -14.70 -28.83
CA VAL A 590 -29.24 -14.34 -30.24
C VAL A 590 -30.65 -13.81 -30.49
N LEU A 591 -31.67 -14.49 -29.93
CA LEU A 591 -33.05 -14.02 -30.00
C LEU A 591 -33.20 -12.64 -29.37
N ASP A 592 -32.65 -12.45 -28.16
CA ASP A 592 -32.74 -11.20 -27.42
C ASP A 592 -32.04 -10.06 -28.18
N VAL A 593 -30.83 -10.29 -28.71
CA VAL A 593 -30.08 -9.31 -29.52
C VAL A 593 -30.81 -8.98 -30.83
N LEU A 594 -31.26 -9.97 -31.60
CA LEU A 594 -31.96 -9.72 -32.86
C LEU A 594 -33.31 -9.01 -32.63
N THR A 595 -34.03 -9.35 -31.57
CA THR A 595 -35.22 -8.59 -31.14
C THR A 595 -34.82 -7.16 -30.72
N GLY A 596 -33.67 -7.04 -30.07
CA GLY A 596 -32.95 -5.83 -29.70
C GLY A 596 -32.83 -4.81 -30.83
N LEU A 597 -32.43 -5.31 -32.00
CA LEU A 597 -32.17 -4.51 -33.20
C LEU A 597 -33.43 -4.09 -33.94
N LEU A 598 -34.57 -4.75 -33.73
CA LEU A 598 -35.80 -4.40 -34.45
C LEU A 598 -36.41 -3.09 -33.94
N PRO A 599 -37.06 -2.30 -34.82
CA PRO A 599 -37.89 -1.18 -34.40
C PRO A 599 -38.93 -1.61 -33.35
N TYR A 600 -39.20 -0.73 -32.38
CA TYR A 600 -40.07 -1.07 -31.25
C TYR A 600 -41.42 -1.63 -31.69
N ASP A 601 -42.08 -0.98 -32.66
CA ASP A 601 -43.38 -1.40 -33.17
C ASP A 601 -43.39 -2.78 -33.81
N ILE A 602 -42.29 -3.19 -34.43
CA ILE A 602 -42.13 -4.52 -35.00
C ILE A 602 -41.80 -5.53 -33.91
N SER A 603 -40.91 -5.17 -32.98
CA SER A 603 -40.43 -6.06 -31.92
C SER A 603 -41.55 -6.51 -30.96
N ARG A 604 -42.57 -5.66 -30.73
CA ARG A 604 -43.68 -5.95 -29.81
C ARG A 604 -44.78 -6.82 -30.40
N LEU A 605 -44.80 -7.03 -31.72
CA LEU A 605 -45.81 -7.87 -32.36
C LEU A 605 -45.63 -9.34 -31.94
N PRO A 606 -46.69 -10.04 -31.50
CA PRO A 606 -46.59 -11.46 -31.11
C PRO A 606 -46.04 -12.34 -32.24
N HIS A 607 -46.40 -12.04 -33.49
CA HIS A 607 -45.93 -12.78 -34.66
C HIS A 607 -44.42 -12.65 -34.89
N THR A 608 -43.82 -11.48 -34.62
CA THR A 608 -42.36 -11.26 -34.71
C THR A 608 -41.60 -12.24 -33.83
N ARG A 609 -42.06 -12.41 -32.58
CA ARG A 609 -41.46 -13.35 -31.64
C ARG A 609 -41.55 -14.80 -32.14
N ILE A 610 -42.67 -15.19 -32.74
CA ILE A 610 -42.89 -16.55 -33.25
C ILE A 610 -41.94 -16.86 -34.42
N VAL A 611 -41.86 -15.96 -35.41
CA VAL A 611 -41.00 -16.17 -36.58
C VAL A 611 -39.51 -16.17 -36.22
N LEU A 612 -39.07 -15.25 -35.34
CA LEU A 612 -37.70 -15.24 -34.84
C LEU A 612 -37.36 -16.50 -34.04
N LEU A 613 -38.26 -16.95 -33.15
CA LEU A 613 -38.07 -18.18 -32.38
C LEU A 613 -37.94 -19.40 -33.29
N ARG A 614 -38.73 -19.48 -34.36
CA ARG A 614 -38.67 -20.57 -35.34
C ARG A 614 -37.34 -20.55 -36.10
N ALA A 615 -36.92 -19.38 -36.61
CA ALA A 615 -35.64 -19.21 -37.30
C ALA A 615 -34.44 -19.52 -36.41
N VAL A 616 -34.38 -19.00 -35.18
CA VAL A 616 -33.31 -19.30 -34.22
C VAL A 616 -33.28 -20.77 -33.83
N ARG A 617 -34.44 -21.42 -33.68
CA ARG A 617 -34.51 -22.86 -33.40
C ARG A 617 -33.95 -23.70 -34.55
N GLU A 618 -34.21 -23.29 -35.79
CA GLU A 618 -33.69 -23.96 -36.98
C GLU A 618 -32.16 -23.82 -37.11
N VAL A 619 -31.63 -22.62 -36.87
CA VAL A 619 -30.17 -22.37 -36.89
C VAL A 619 -29.45 -23.11 -35.75
N GLY A 620 -30.12 -23.28 -34.61
CA GLY A 620 -29.58 -24.01 -33.47
C GLY A 620 -28.73 -23.12 -32.54
N GLY A 621 -27.91 -23.74 -31.68
CA GLY A 621 -27.10 -23.04 -30.66
C GLY A 621 -25.62 -23.44 -30.66
N ALA A 622 -25.12 -23.94 -31.77
CA ALA A 622 -23.70 -24.28 -31.90
C ALA A 622 -22.83 -23.01 -31.91
N ASN A 623 -21.60 -23.12 -31.44
CA ASN A 623 -20.70 -21.98 -31.24
C ASN A 623 -20.10 -21.43 -32.55
N ASP A 624 -20.19 -22.19 -33.64
CA ASP A 624 -19.72 -21.88 -35.00
C ASP A 624 -20.76 -21.12 -35.84
N ARG A 625 -21.94 -20.83 -35.28
CA ARG A 625 -23.03 -20.13 -35.96
C ARG A 625 -22.88 -18.62 -35.87
N HIS A 626 -23.64 -17.90 -36.67
CA HIS A 626 -23.70 -16.44 -36.63
C HIS A 626 -25.11 -15.91 -36.91
N PRO A 627 -25.43 -14.65 -36.55
CA PRO A 627 -26.79 -14.11 -36.67
C PRO A 627 -27.28 -14.00 -38.11
N GLY A 628 -26.38 -13.86 -39.10
CA GLY A 628 -26.72 -13.86 -40.52
C GLY A 628 -27.47 -15.13 -40.97
N LEU A 629 -27.15 -16.30 -40.40
CA LEU A 629 -27.88 -17.55 -40.68
C LEU A 629 -29.35 -17.49 -40.25
N VAL A 630 -29.67 -16.67 -39.25
CA VAL A 630 -31.06 -16.46 -38.79
C VAL A 630 -31.81 -15.61 -39.80
N ILE A 631 -31.16 -14.60 -40.39
CA ILE A 631 -31.73 -13.80 -41.47
C ILE A 631 -32.00 -14.69 -42.69
N ASP A 632 -31.05 -15.54 -43.08
CA ASP A 632 -31.23 -16.51 -44.17
C ASP A 632 -32.40 -17.48 -43.92
N ALA A 633 -32.57 -17.94 -42.67
CA ALA A 633 -33.71 -18.78 -42.28
C ALA A 633 -35.05 -18.04 -42.39
N LEU A 634 -35.12 -16.78 -41.92
CA LEU A 634 -36.31 -15.94 -42.07
C LEU A 634 -36.66 -15.70 -43.54
N ARG A 635 -35.66 -15.49 -44.41
CA ARG A 635 -35.87 -15.36 -45.86
C ARG A 635 -36.43 -16.62 -46.48
N ARG A 636 -36.01 -17.80 -46.01
CA ARG A 636 -36.60 -19.07 -46.46
C ARG A 636 -38.04 -19.22 -45.99
N HIS A 637 -38.34 -18.93 -44.71
CA HIS A 637 -39.72 -18.95 -44.20
C HIS A 637 -40.65 -18.01 -44.98
N ALA A 638 -40.15 -16.83 -45.37
CA ALA A 638 -40.90 -15.90 -46.20
C ALA A 638 -41.24 -16.49 -47.59
N ARG A 639 -40.30 -17.21 -48.21
CA ARG A 639 -40.54 -17.91 -49.49
C ARG A 639 -41.53 -19.07 -49.34
N ASP A 640 -41.58 -19.69 -48.16
CA ASP A 640 -42.50 -20.79 -47.84
C ASP A 640 -43.91 -20.29 -47.42
N GLY A 641 -44.19 -18.99 -47.54
CA GLY A 641 -45.51 -18.38 -47.33
C GLY A 641 -45.69 -17.66 -45.99
N GLU A 642 -44.65 -17.54 -45.16
CA GLU A 642 -44.70 -16.78 -43.89
C GLU A 642 -44.31 -15.31 -44.11
N GLU A 643 -45.24 -14.50 -44.66
CA GLU A 643 -45.00 -13.12 -45.10
C GLU A 643 -44.31 -12.23 -44.03
N HIS A 644 -44.72 -12.35 -42.76
CA HIS A 644 -44.15 -11.56 -41.66
C HIS A 644 -42.66 -11.86 -41.40
N ALA A 645 -42.17 -13.06 -41.73
CA ALA A 645 -40.75 -13.38 -41.65
C ALA A 645 -39.93 -12.53 -42.65
N GLY A 646 -40.52 -12.19 -43.80
CA GLY A 646 -39.92 -11.31 -44.80
C GLY A 646 -39.69 -9.90 -44.24
N VAL A 647 -40.73 -9.33 -43.60
CA VAL A 647 -40.66 -8.00 -42.95
C VAL A 647 -39.57 -7.95 -41.89
N VAL A 648 -39.50 -8.96 -41.02
CA VAL A 648 -38.48 -9.03 -39.97
C VAL A 648 -37.07 -9.16 -40.57
N ALA A 649 -36.91 -9.95 -41.63
CA ALA A 649 -35.63 -10.08 -42.32
C ALA A 649 -35.19 -8.79 -43.02
N ASP A 650 -36.12 -8.01 -43.59
CA ASP A 650 -35.81 -6.70 -44.20
C ASP A 650 -35.20 -5.73 -43.19
N PHE A 651 -35.84 -5.57 -42.03
CA PHE A 651 -35.29 -4.70 -40.98
C PHE A 651 -33.95 -5.18 -40.44
N LEU A 652 -33.76 -6.50 -40.27
CA LEU A 652 -32.47 -7.03 -39.79
C LEU A 652 -31.35 -6.89 -40.83
N GLU A 653 -31.66 -6.98 -42.13
CA GLU A 653 -30.68 -6.73 -43.20
C GLU A 653 -30.29 -5.24 -43.23
N GLU A 654 -31.27 -4.33 -43.13
CA GLU A 654 -30.99 -2.89 -43.02
C GLU A 654 -30.09 -2.59 -41.81
N ARG A 655 -30.32 -3.25 -40.67
CA ARG A 655 -29.48 -3.13 -39.48
C ARG A 655 -28.07 -3.67 -39.70
N ARG A 656 -27.93 -4.76 -40.45
CA ARG A 656 -26.63 -5.39 -40.76
C ARG A 656 -25.71 -4.47 -41.56
N GLU A 657 -26.27 -3.59 -42.39
CA GLU A 657 -25.52 -2.60 -43.18
C GLU A 657 -24.94 -1.46 -42.33
N LEU A 658 -25.36 -1.30 -41.06
CA LEU A 658 -24.76 -0.32 -40.16
C LEU A 658 -23.31 -0.71 -39.84
N PRO A 659 -22.32 0.22 -39.94
CA PRO A 659 -20.92 -0.10 -39.69
C PRO A 659 -20.64 -0.77 -38.34
N GLN A 660 -21.40 -0.37 -37.31
CA GLN A 660 -21.29 -0.88 -35.94
C GLN A 660 -21.88 -2.30 -35.80
N ALA A 661 -22.86 -2.66 -36.63
CA ALA A 661 -23.47 -3.98 -36.62
C ALA A 661 -22.52 -5.06 -37.15
N ALA A 662 -21.49 -4.68 -37.92
CA ALA A 662 -20.42 -5.58 -38.35
C ALA A 662 -19.83 -6.37 -37.17
N LEU A 663 -19.76 -5.80 -35.97
CA LEU A 663 -19.29 -6.50 -34.76
C LEU A 663 -20.13 -7.74 -34.40
N LEU A 664 -21.41 -7.75 -34.76
CA LEU A 664 -22.35 -8.85 -34.53
C LEU A 664 -22.31 -9.89 -35.65
N PHE A 665 -22.10 -9.41 -36.88
CA PHE A 665 -22.20 -10.20 -38.10
C PHE A 665 -20.79 -10.46 -38.67
N PRO A 666 -20.26 -11.69 -38.57
CA PRO A 666 -18.94 -12.01 -39.12
C PRO A 666 -18.93 -11.86 -40.64
N ASP A 667 -17.80 -11.40 -41.15
CA ASP A 667 -17.46 -11.52 -42.57
C ASP A 667 -16.99 -12.95 -42.82
N THR A 668 -17.83 -13.76 -43.47
CA THR A 668 -17.54 -15.18 -43.73
C THR A 668 -16.42 -15.42 -44.74
N THR A 669 -15.87 -14.36 -45.35
CA THR A 669 -14.69 -14.44 -46.22
C THR A 669 -13.37 -14.30 -45.46
N ARG A 670 -13.44 -13.89 -44.19
CA ARG A 670 -12.29 -13.75 -43.29
C ARG A 670 -12.25 -14.90 -42.29
N ASP A 671 -11.05 -15.14 -41.74
CA ASP A 671 -10.88 -16.07 -40.64
C ASP A 671 -11.65 -15.58 -39.40
N ASP A 672 -12.13 -16.53 -38.59
CA ASP A 672 -12.85 -16.18 -37.37
C ASP A 672 -11.92 -15.38 -36.44
N PRO A 673 -12.36 -14.22 -35.89
CA PRO A 673 -11.57 -13.46 -34.93
C PRO A 673 -11.18 -14.26 -33.65
N TRP A 674 -11.80 -15.42 -33.44
CA TRP A 674 -11.53 -16.36 -32.35
C TRP A 674 -10.90 -17.69 -32.81
N GLN A 675 -10.54 -17.86 -34.09
CA GLN A 675 -9.95 -19.12 -34.61
C GLN A 675 -8.51 -19.34 -34.14
N ASP A 676 -7.69 -18.28 -34.12
CA ASP A 676 -6.36 -18.34 -33.52
C ASP A 676 -6.52 -18.31 -31.98
N GLU A 677 -6.22 -19.43 -31.31
CA GLU A 677 -6.05 -19.47 -29.85
C GLU A 677 -4.76 -18.71 -29.45
N ARG A 678 -4.68 -17.42 -29.74
CA ARG A 678 -3.63 -16.58 -29.14
C ARG A 678 -3.94 -16.48 -27.65
N ASP A 679 -2.92 -16.64 -26.81
CA ASP A 679 -2.98 -16.50 -25.35
C ASP A 679 -3.17 -15.01 -24.98
N TYR A 680 -4.32 -14.44 -25.35
CA TYR A 680 -4.68 -13.08 -24.99
C TYR A 680 -4.91 -13.01 -23.49
N ARG A 681 -4.06 -12.22 -22.82
CA ARG A 681 -4.11 -12.01 -21.37
C ARG A 681 -4.66 -10.64 -21.01
N LEU A 682 -4.63 -9.68 -21.92
CA LEU A 682 -5.27 -8.38 -21.77
C LEU A 682 -6.31 -8.19 -22.87
N THR A 683 -7.55 -7.87 -22.50
CA THR A 683 -8.59 -7.42 -23.42
C THR A 683 -9.09 -6.07 -22.97
N VAL A 684 -8.98 -5.04 -23.79
CA VAL A 684 -9.51 -3.70 -23.50
C VAL A 684 -10.68 -3.41 -24.44
N LEU A 685 -11.84 -3.13 -23.88
CA LEU A 685 -13.06 -2.77 -24.61
C LEU A 685 -13.29 -1.26 -24.47
N THR A 686 -13.31 -0.55 -25.60
CA THR A 686 -13.54 0.91 -25.61
C THR A 686 -14.86 1.27 -26.25
N MET A 687 -15.51 2.30 -25.72
CA MET A 687 -16.88 2.70 -26.10
C MET A 687 -16.95 4.14 -26.61
N GLN A 688 -15.80 4.75 -26.93
CA GLN A 688 -15.70 6.11 -27.42
C GLN A 688 -16.62 6.33 -28.63
N GLY A 689 -17.50 7.32 -28.54
CA GLY A 689 -18.42 7.68 -29.63
C GLY A 689 -19.72 6.85 -29.69
N MET A 690 -19.97 5.96 -28.73
CA MET A 690 -21.29 5.33 -28.57
C MET A 690 -22.27 6.27 -27.87
N THR A 691 -23.51 6.29 -28.34
CA THR A 691 -24.61 7.03 -27.69
C THR A 691 -25.55 6.03 -27.02
N LEU A 692 -25.71 6.13 -25.70
CA LEU A 692 -26.68 5.34 -24.94
C LEU A 692 -28.01 6.10 -24.82
N PRO A 693 -29.15 5.38 -24.74
CA PRO A 693 -30.44 6.01 -24.51
C PRO A 693 -30.47 6.70 -23.14
N ARG A 694 -31.25 7.79 -23.04
CA ARG A 694 -31.38 8.54 -21.78
C ARG A 694 -31.90 7.61 -20.66
N PRO A 695 -31.32 7.65 -19.44
CA PRO A 695 -31.77 6.81 -18.34
C PRO A 695 -33.28 6.96 -18.09
N GLY A 696 -34.01 5.85 -18.13
CA GLY A 696 -35.47 5.81 -17.92
C GLY A 696 -36.34 6.15 -19.13
N SER A 697 -35.75 6.50 -20.28
CA SER A 697 -36.51 6.71 -21.52
C SER A 697 -37.20 5.42 -21.98
N PRO A 698 -38.46 5.48 -22.45
CA PRO A 698 -39.15 4.33 -23.00
C PRO A 698 -38.48 3.88 -24.30
N ARG A 699 -38.55 2.58 -24.59
CA ARG A 699 -37.91 1.96 -25.76
C ARG A 699 -38.42 2.52 -27.10
N GLU A 700 -39.60 3.11 -27.11
CA GLU A 700 -40.24 3.78 -28.26
C GLU A 700 -39.44 5.01 -28.75
N GLU A 701 -38.72 5.66 -27.84
CA GLU A 701 -37.96 6.89 -28.12
C GLU A 701 -36.51 6.61 -28.50
N TRP A 702 -36.08 5.35 -28.46
CA TRP A 702 -34.70 4.97 -28.73
C TRP A 702 -34.42 5.05 -30.23
N THR A 703 -33.30 5.68 -30.57
CA THR A 703 -32.75 5.63 -31.91
C THR A 703 -32.15 4.25 -32.21
N ASP A 704 -31.93 4.01 -33.49
CA ASP A 704 -31.30 2.79 -33.99
C ASP A 704 -29.90 2.58 -33.42
N GLY A 705 -29.12 3.67 -33.36
CA GLY A 705 -27.78 3.67 -32.77
C GLY A 705 -27.80 3.39 -31.27
N GLU A 706 -28.75 3.97 -30.52
CA GLU A 706 -28.91 3.71 -29.08
C GLU A 706 -29.31 2.26 -28.80
N SER A 707 -30.21 1.69 -29.61
CA SER A 707 -30.63 0.29 -29.49
C SER A 707 -29.47 -0.66 -29.76
N LEU A 708 -28.70 -0.43 -30.83
CA LEU A 708 -27.50 -1.20 -31.15
C LEU A 708 -26.43 -1.05 -30.05
N ALA A 709 -26.23 0.15 -29.52
CA ALA A 709 -25.27 0.40 -28.46
C ALA A 709 -25.58 -0.40 -27.18
N VAL A 710 -26.86 -0.49 -26.80
CA VAL A 710 -27.30 -1.33 -25.68
C VAL A 710 -27.00 -2.80 -25.93
N GLU A 711 -27.23 -3.31 -27.15
CA GLU A 711 -26.94 -4.71 -27.48
C GLU A 711 -25.43 -5.00 -27.54
N LEU A 712 -24.62 -4.09 -28.06
CA LEU A 712 -23.16 -4.22 -28.04
C LEU A 712 -22.62 -4.22 -26.60
N LEU A 713 -23.18 -3.41 -25.71
CA LEU A 713 -22.80 -3.37 -24.30
C LEU A 713 -23.23 -4.64 -23.54
N ASN A 714 -24.41 -5.17 -23.89
CA ASN A 714 -24.89 -6.47 -23.42
C ASN A 714 -23.90 -7.59 -23.81
N LEU A 715 -23.46 -7.61 -25.07
CA LEU A 715 -22.50 -8.59 -25.58
C LEU A 715 -21.09 -8.42 -25.01
N ALA A 716 -20.63 -7.18 -24.82
CA ALA A 716 -19.40 -6.88 -24.09
C ALA A 716 -19.45 -7.45 -22.65
N SER A 717 -20.59 -7.30 -21.98
CA SER A 717 -20.79 -7.87 -20.63
C SER A 717 -20.77 -9.40 -20.64
N TRP A 718 -21.29 -10.05 -21.68
CA TRP A 718 -21.19 -11.49 -21.88
C TRP A 718 -19.76 -11.93 -22.17
N LEU A 719 -19.03 -11.19 -22.99
CA LEU A 719 -17.63 -11.48 -23.29
C LEU A 719 -16.77 -11.41 -22.02
N THR A 720 -16.94 -10.37 -21.20
CA THR A 720 -16.27 -10.26 -19.89
C THR A 720 -16.61 -11.43 -18.96
N GLN A 721 -17.85 -11.95 -19.01
CA GLN A 721 -18.20 -13.15 -18.23
C GLN A 721 -17.53 -14.39 -18.79
N ARG A 722 -17.49 -14.54 -20.12
CA ARG A 722 -16.79 -15.65 -20.77
C ARG A 722 -15.32 -15.67 -20.38
N THR A 723 -14.61 -14.55 -20.37
CA THR A 723 -13.19 -14.52 -19.96
C THR A 723 -12.99 -14.98 -18.51
N ILE A 724 -13.98 -14.75 -17.63
CA ILE A 724 -13.96 -15.22 -16.24
C ILE A 724 -14.23 -16.73 -16.13
N TYR A 725 -15.28 -17.22 -16.79
CA TYR A 725 -15.80 -18.58 -16.59
C TYR A 725 -15.22 -19.63 -17.53
N GLU A 726 -14.67 -19.22 -18.67
CA GLU A 726 -13.97 -20.13 -19.59
C GLU A 726 -12.57 -20.46 -19.09
N ALA A 727 -11.92 -19.53 -18.41
CA ALA A 727 -10.61 -19.77 -17.81
C ALA A 727 -10.74 -20.60 -16.51
N ASP A 728 -9.69 -21.36 -16.18
CA ASP A 728 -9.62 -22.13 -14.94
C ASP A 728 -9.96 -21.23 -13.73
N ARG A 729 -10.82 -21.73 -12.83
CA ARG A 729 -11.34 -20.95 -11.70
C ARG A 729 -10.25 -20.44 -10.75
N ASN A 730 -9.11 -21.14 -10.68
CA ASN A 730 -7.99 -20.83 -9.79
C ASN A 730 -7.01 -19.83 -10.42
N LEU A 731 -7.05 -19.61 -11.74
CA LEU A 731 -6.21 -18.60 -12.38
C LEU A 731 -6.56 -17.19 -11.89
N ARG A 732 -5.55 -16.35 -11.71
CA ARG A 732 -5.73 -14.95 -11.34
C ARG A 732 -6.32 -14.16 -12.50
N LYS A 733 -7.52 -13.63 -12.29
CA LYS A 733 -8.30 -12.91 -13.31
C LYS A 733 -8.71 -11.55 -12.78
N GLY A 734 -8.76 -10.55 -13.65
CA GLY A 734 -9.05 -9.17 -13.30
C GLY A 734 -10.12 -8.60 -14.22
N VAL A 735 -11.03 -7.83 -13.66
CA VAL A 735 -11.97 -7.01 -14.43
C VAL A 735 -11.83 -5.57 -13.96
N ALA A 736 -11.48 -4.67 -14.86
CA ALA A 736 -11.45 -3.24 -14.56
C ALA A 736 -12.62 -2.55 -15.27
N LEU A 737 -13.49 -1.90 -14.50
CA LEU A 737 -14.58 -1.07 -15.01
C LEU A 737 -14.20 0.38 -14.77
N ASP A 738 -13.67 1.04 -15.81
CA ASP A 738 -13.53 2.49 -15.76
C ASP A 738 -14.89 3.13 -15.96
N GLU A 739 -15.16 4.20 -15.21
CA GLU A 739 -16.42 4.92 -15.27
C GLU A 739 -17.65 4.00 -15.06
N THR A 740 -17.68 3.28 -13.94
CA THR A 740 -18.67 2.22 -13.60
C THR A 740 -20.13 2.67 -13.77
N HIS A 741 -20.41 3.97 -13.60
CA HIS A 741 -21.75 4.53 -13.79
C HIS A 741 -22.27 4.35 -15.23
N PHE A 742 -21.40 4.25 -16.24
CA PHE A 742 -21.79 4.03 -17.62
C PHE A 742 -22.45 2.66 -17.80
N LEU A 743 -21.86 1.62 -17.21
CA LEU A 743 -22.40 0.24 -17.25
C LEU A 743 -23.65 0.09 -16.40
N SER A 744 -23.77 0.83 -15.30
CA SER A 744 -24.94 0.72 -14.40
C SER A 744 -26.23 1.30 -15.02
N GLN A 745 -26.14 2.03 -16.13
CA GLN A 745 -27.32 2.55 -16.84
C GLN A 745 -28.11 1.44 -17.55
N VAL A 746 -27.47 0.32 -17.90
CA VAL A 746 -28.11 -0.81 -18.59
C VAL A 746 -28.37 -2.00 -17.65
N PRO A 747 -29.47 -2.75 -17.83
CA PRO A 747 -29.78 -3.92 -16.99
C PRO A 747 -28.68 -4.98 -16.96
N THR A 748 -28.08 -5.32 -18.11
CA THR A 748 -27.03 -6.34 -18.17
C THR A 748 -25.77 -5.92 -17.41
N GLY A 749 -25.40 -4.64 -17.48
CA GLY A 749 -24.26 -4.10 -16.74
C GLY A 749 -24.46 -4.20 -15.23
N LYS A 750 -25.66 -3.93 -14.72
CA LYS A 750 -26.00 -4.17 -13.29
C LYS A 750 -25.83 -5.64 -12.90
N VAL A 751 -26.29 -6.57 -13.74
CA VAL A 751 -26.14 -8.01 -13.49
C VAL A 751 -24.66 -8.42 -13.47
N LEU A 752 -23.84 -7.87 -14.36
CA LEU A 752 -22.39 -8.11 -14.36
C LEU A 752 -21.76 -7.62 -13.04
N ILE A 753 -22.07 -6.39 -12.62
CA ILE A 753 -21.59 -5.80 -11.37
C ILE A 753 -21.98 -6.67 -10.17
N ASP A 754 -23.25 -7.09 -10.08
CA ASP A 754 -23.75 -7.94 -9.00
C ASP A 754 -23.06 -9.31 -8.96
N ARG A 755 -22.78 -9.91 -10.12
CA ARG A 755 -22.05 -11.18 -10.23
C ARG A 755 -20.60 -11.01 -9.79
N LEU A 756 -19.90 -9.98 -10.27
CA LEU A 756 -18.53 -9.68 -9.84
C LEU A 756 -18.48 -9.47 -8.32
N ALA A 757 -19.46 -8.75 -7.77
CA ALA A 757 -19.56 -8.51 -6.33
C ALA A 757 -19.67 -9.81 -5.51
N ARG A 758 -20.45 -10.78 -5.98
CA ARG A 758 -20.76 -12.02 -5.22
C ARG A 758 -19.79 -13.17 -5.49
N ASP A 759 -19.33 -13.33 -6.72
CA ASP A 759 -18.59 -14.51 -7.16
C ASP A 759 -17.08 -14.27 -7.36
N SER A 760 -16.60 -13.03 -7.17
CA SER A 760 -15.18 -12.68 -7.32
C SER A 760 -14.24 -13.63 -6.58
N ARG A 761 -14.56 -13.97 -5.33
CA ARG A 761 -13.77 -14.94 -4.54
C ARG A 761 -13.72 -16.33 -5.17
N LYS A 762 -14.85 -16.86 -5.65
CA LYS A 762 -14.96 -18.25 -6.13
C LYS A 762 -14.15 -18.49 -7.40
N PHE A 763 -14.03 -17.47 -8.24
CA PHE A 763 -13.36 -17.55 -9.52
C PHE A 763 -12.00 -16.83 -9.52
N ASN A 764 -11.45 -16.54 -8.34
CA ASN A 764 -10.17 -15.84 -8.18
C ASN A 764 -10.07 -14.53 -9.00
N VAL A 765 -11.17 -13.77 -9.01
CA VAL A 765 -11.31 -12.51 -9.76
C VAL A 765 -11.05 -11.32 -8.85
N ARG A 766 -10.24 -10.36 -9.31
CA ARG A 766 -10.11 -9.02 -8.74
C ARG A 766 -10.88 -8.03 -9.62
N ALA A 767 -11.92 -7.41 -9.10
CA ALA A 767 -12.72 -6.44 -9.85
C ALA A 767 -12.43 -5.02 -9.36
N LEU A 768 -11.92 -4.16 -10.26
CA LEU A 768 -11.65 -2.75 -10.01
C LEU A 768 -12.84 -1.92 -10.52
N PHE A 769 -13.47 -1.15 -9.63
CA PHE A 769 -14.57 -0.25 -9.97
C PHE A 769 -14.05 1.18 -9.84
N ALA A 770 -13.76 1.82 -10.96
CA ALA A 770 -13.43 3.24 -10.96
C ALA A 770 -14.70 4.08 -11.16
N SER A 771 -14.84 5.11 -10.31
CA SER A 771 -15.98 6.02 -10.33
C SER A 771 -15.55 7.43 -9.93
N GLN A 772 -16.19 8.45 -10.48
CA GLN A 772 -15.96 9.83 -10.03
C GLN A 772 -16.54 10.08 -8.63
N LEU A 773 -17.67 9.45 -8.32
CA LEU A 773 -18.40 9.61 -7.07
C LEU A 773 -18.49 8.28 -6.31
N ALA A 774 -18.30 8.33 -4.99
CA ALA A 774 -18.44 7.16 -4.12
C ALA A 774 -19.91 6.69 -4.05
N GLY A 775 -20.88 7.62 -4.05
CA GLY A 775 -22.30 7.35 -4.01
C GLY A 775 -22.79 6.41 -5.11
N ASP A 776 -22.21 6.49 -6.31
CA ASP A 776 -22.57 5.59 -7.42
C ASP A 776 -22.31 4.12 -7.07
N LEU A 777 -21.21 3.85 -6.35
CA LEU A 777 -20.87 2.52 -5.89
C LEU A 777 -21.67 2.12 -4.64
N LEU A 778 -21.93 3.06 -3.73
CA LEU A 778 -22.73 2.80 -2.52
C LEU A 778 -24.19 2.46 -2.82
N ARG A 779 -24.74 2.95 -3.94
CA ARG A 779 -26.09 2.59 -4.44
C ARG A 779 -26.18 1.15 -4.90
N VAL A 780 -25.06 0.50 -5.22
CA VAL A 780 -25.04 -0.93 -5.58
C VAL A 780 -25.27 -1.75 -4.31
N SER A 781 -26.31 -2.59 -4.33
CA SER A 781 -26.76 -3.34 -3.15
C SER A 781 -25.64 -4.21 -2.58
N GLY A 782 -25.30 -3.98 -1.30
CA GLY A 782 -24.28 -4.75 -0.58
C GLY A 782 -22.83 -4.40 -0.92
N PHE A 783 -22.56 -3.48 -1.86
CA PHE A 783 -21.19 -3.16 -2.30
C PHE A 783 -20.29 -2.71 -1.14
N ALA A 784 -20.76 -1.80 -0.29
CA ALA A 784 -20.01 -1.30 0.87
C ALA A 784 -19.58 -2.41 1.85
N SER A 785 -20.39 -3.48 1.98
CA SER A 785 -20.05 -4.63 2.83
C SER A 785 -19.03 -5.57 2.19
N LEU A 786 -19.05 -5.65 0.85
CA LEU A 786 -18.23 -6.56 0.06
C LEU A 786 -16.92 -5.93 -0.44
N VAL A 787 -16.80 -4.60 -0.45
CA VAL A 787 -15.57 -3.92 -0.87
C VAL A 787 -14.44 -4.30 0.09
N ASN A 788 -13.36 -4.80 -0.51
CA ASN A 788 -12.16 -5.20 0.21
C ASN A 788 -11.18 -4.03 0.26
N ALA A 789 -10.68 -3.57 -0.89
CA ALA A 789 -9.72 -2.47 -0.95
C ALA A 789 -10.36 -1.20 -1.54
N VAL A 790 -9.93 -0.02 -1.09
CA VAL A 790 -10.49 1.26 -1.55
C VAL A 790 -9.38 2.29 -1.73
N PHE A 791 -9.35 2.93 -2.90
CA PHE A 791 -8.50 4.09 -3.18
C PHE A 791 -9.41 5.31 -3.37
N VAL A 792 -9.16 6.38 -2.61
CA VAL A 792 -9.86 7.66 -2.72
C VAL A 792 -8.87 8.75 -3.09
N GLY A 793 -8.98 9.28 -4.30
CA GLY A 793 -8.26 10.47 -4.76
C GLY A 793 -8.98 11.75 -4.35
N ARG A 794 -8.51 12.90 -4.85
CA ARG A 794 -9.08 14.21 -4.51
C ARG A 794 -10.59 14.28 -4.80
N THR A 795 -11.36 14.78 -3.84
CA THR A 795 -12.80 15.07 -3.95
C THR A 795 -13.09 16.44 -3.35
N ASP A 796 -13.83 17.28 -4.07
CA ASP A 796 -13.99 18.71 -3.71
C ASP A 796 -15.33 19.03 -3.02
N ASP A 797 -16.31 18.11 -3.05
CA ASP A 797 -17.64 18.28 -2.48
C ASP A 797 -17.81 17.57 -1.13
N GLY A 798 -18.54 18.19 -0.19
CA GLY A 798 -18.69 17.68 1.17
C GLY A 798 -19.49 16.37 1.27
N GLU A 799 -20.57 16.23 0.49
CA GLU A 799 -21.35 14.98 0.46
C GLU A 799 -20.51 13.86 -0.18
N ALA A 800 -19.79 14.17 -1.27
CA ALA A 800 -18.88 13.23 -1.90
C ALA A 800 -17.74 12.77 -0.96
N GLN A 801 -17.22 13.68 -0.12
CA GLN A 801 -16.22 13.36 0.90
C GLN A 801 -16.78 12.41 1.96
N ASP A 802 -17.98 12.69 2.50
CA ASP A 802 -18.65 11.82 3.47
C ASP A 802 -18.90 10.41 2.91
N GLU A 803 -19.39 10.32 1.67
CA GLU A 803 -19.59 9.04 0.98
C GLU A 803 -18.27 8.29 0.76
N ALA A 804 -17.19 8.99 0.42
CA ALA A 804 -15.86 8.40 0.24
C ALA A 804 -15.29 7.86 1.56
N LEU A 805 -15.46 8.59 2.67
CA LEU A 805 -15.06 8.13 4.00
C LEU A 805 -15.87 6.91 4.46
N ARG A 806 -17.19 6.87 4.16
CA ARG A 806 -18.02 5.68 4.40
C ARG A 806 -17.50 4.47 3.62
N LEU A 807 -17.07 4.66 2.37
CA LEU A 807 -16.50 3.59 1.56
C LEU A 807 -15.17 3.09 2.12
N LEU A 808 -14.31 4.00 2.61
CA LEU A 808 -13.07 3.69 3.33
C LEU A 808 -13.30 3.01 4.69
N LYS A 809 -14.54 2.99 5.20
CA LYS A 809 -14.93 2.49 6.53
C LYS A 809 -14.25 3.26 7.67
N VAL A 810 -14.08 4.57 7.48
CA VAL A 810 -13.50 5.49 8.47
C VAL A 810 -14.59 6.43 9.01
N PRO A 811 -14.41 7.03 10.20
CA PRO A 811 -15.39 7.94 10.79
C PRO A 811 -15.60 9.19 9.95
N THR A 812 -16.85 9.65 9.89
CA THR A 812 -17.26 10.93 9.29
C THR A 812 -17.54 11.98 10.37
N GLY A 813 -17.47 13.25 10.03
CA GLY A 813 -17.69 14.39 10.92
C GLY A 813 -16.52 14.70 11.86
N VAL A 814 -15.33 14.16 11.60
CA VAL A 814 -14.13 14.30 12.45
C VAL A 814 -12.99 15.11 11.79
N GLY A 815 -13.20 15.62 10.57
CA GLY A 815 -12.26 16.50 9.86
C GLY A 815 -11.41 15.80 8.79
N TYR A 816 -11.56 14.48 8.59
CA TYR A 816 -10.90 13.77 7.50
C TYR A 816 -11.41 14.20 6.12
N GLU A 817 -12.62 14.75 6.05
CA GLU A 817 -13.27 15.27 4.85
C GLU A 817 -12.39 16.33 4.17
N GLN A 818 -11.92 17.31 4.95
CA GLN A 818 -11.07 18.40 4.46
C GLN A 818 -9.75 17.87 3.87
N MET A 819 -9.20 16.80 4.46
CA MET A 819 -7.96 16.21 3.97
C MET A 819 -8.12 15.60 2.57
N LEU A 820 -9.28 15.00 2.25
CA LEU A 820 -9.56 14.50 0.89
C LEU A 820 -9.53 15.62 -0.17
N GLY A 821 -9.97 16.83 0.17
CA GLY A 821 -9.87 18.00 -0.71
C GLY A 821 -8.44 18.50 -0.93
N THR A 822 -7.50 18.17 -0.05
CA THR A 822 -6.08 18.59 -0.13
C THR A 822 -5.17 17.59 -0.84
N LEU A 823 -5.70 16.45 -1.30
CA LEU A 823 -4.91 15.45 -2.03
C LEU A 823 -4.40 16.01 -3.35
N SER A 824 -3.15 15.70 -3.69
CA SER A 824 -2.47 16.19 -4.91
C SER A 824 -2.51 17.73 -5.03
N PRO A 825 -1.93 18.47 -4.07
CA PRO A 825 -2.01 19.93 -4.05
C PRO A 825 -1.27 20.54 -5.24
N ARG A 826 -1.96 21.39 -6.00
CA ARG A 826 -1.36 22.14 -7.12
C ARG A 826 -0.63 23.38 -6.59
N PRO A 827 0.64 23.63 -6.97
CA PRO A 827 1.30 24.90 -6.69
C PRO A 827 0.49 26.05 -7.30
N ARG A 828 0.24 27.11 -6.53
CA ARG A 828 -0.61 28.24 -6.98
C ARG A 828 0.01 29.07 -8.12
N HIS A 829 1.30 28.92 -8.42
CA HIS A 829 2.08 29.74 -9.38
C HIS A 829 3.03 28.88 -10.23
N ASP A 830 2.60 27.69 -10.66
CA ASP A 830 3.35 26.88 -11.63
C ASP A 830 2.45 26.58 -12.83
N ASP A 831 2.75 27.20 -13.98
CA ASP A 831 2.02 27.03 -15.24
C ASP A 831 2.48 25.78 -16.02
N ARG A 832 3.40 24.98 -15.47
CA ARG A 832 3.83 23.71 -16.06
C ARG A 832 2.71 22.66 -16.00
N PRO A 833 2.69 21.69 -16.93
CA PRO A 833 1.80 20.53 -16.84
C PRO A 833 1.91 19.87 -15.46
N ASP A 834 0.76 19.48 -14.90
CA ASP A 834 0.66 18.90 -13.56
C ASP A 834 1.22 17.46 -13.55
N ASP A 835 2.55 17.38 -13.51
CA ASP A 835 3.33 16.15 -13.32
C ASP A 835 3.42 15.75 -11.84
N THR A 836 2.66 16.39 -10.94
CA THR A 836 2.75 16.04 -9.52
C THR A 836 2.23 14.61 -9.27
N PRO A 837 3.01 13.79 -8.56
CA PRO A 837 2.63 12.45 -8.15
C PRO A 837 1.25 12.42 -7.51
N ARG A 838 0.39 11.51 -7.99
CA ARG A 838 -1.01 11.44 -7.56
C ARG A 838 -1.09 10.85 -6.16
N GLN A 839 -1.83 11.53 -5.28
CA GLN A 839 -2.08 11.09 -3.91
C GLN A 839 -3.46 10.48 -3.76
N PHE A 840 -3.54 9.39 -2.99
CA PHE A 840 -4.77 8.70 -2.64
C PHE A 840 -4.78 8.39 -1.15
N VAL A 841 -5.96 8.32 -0.54
CA VAL A 841 -6.14 7.53 0.68
C VAL A 841 -6.39 6.10 0.26
N PHE A 842 -5.57 5.18 0.74
CA PHE A 842 -5.69 3.76 0.46
C PHE A 842 -6.15 3.04 1.72
N ALA A 843 -7.26 2.32 1.63
CA ALA A 843 -7.67 1.30 2.59
C ALA A 843 -7.36 -0.08 2.01
N ASP A 844 -6.51 -0.84 2.68
CA ASP A 844 -6.07 -2.17 2.20
C ASP A 844 -7.10 -3.29 2.43
N GLY A 845 -8.17 -3.00 3.16
CA GLY A 845 -9.24 -3.95 3.50
C GLY A 845 -9.02 -4.75 4.77
N HIS A 846 -7.98 -4.42 5.52
CA HIS A 846 -7.48 -5.21 6.64
C HIS A 846 -7.14 -4.37 7.87
N GLY A 847 -7.72 -3.17 7.91
CA GLY A 847 -7.55 -2.19 8.98
C GLY A 847 -6.47 -1.16 8.72
N GLY A 848 -5.65 -1.33 7.67
CA GLY A 848 -4.71 -0.30 7.23
C GLY A 848 -5.42 0.72 6.36
N VAL A 849 -5.43 1.98 6.81
CA VAL A 849 -5.88 3.13 6.02
C VAL A 849 -4.82 4.21 6.12
N GLU A 850 -4.27 4.64 4.99
CA GLU A 850 -3.22 5.65 4.99
C GLU A 850 -3.20 6.48 3.70
N LYS A 851 -2.71 7.71 3.80
CA LYS A 851 -2.45 8.55 2.64
C LYS A 851 -1.18 8.06 1.93
N ILE A 852 -1.30 7.74 0.65
CA ILE A 852 -0.22 7.24 -0.20
C ILE A 852 -0.01 8.16 -1.42
N ARG A 853 1.20 8.11 -1.94
CA ARG A 853 1.63 8.71 -3.21
C ARG A 853 1.92 7.58 -4.16
N ILE A 854 1.29 7.63 -5.34
CA ILE A 854 1.61 6.73 -6.45
C ILE A 854 2.89 7.24 -7.09
N ASP A 855 3.88 6.36 -7.24
CA ASP A 855 5.19 6.72 -7.75
C ASP A 855 5.57 5.86 -8.96
N LEU A 856 5.78 6.52 -10.11
CA LEU A 856 6.31 5.96 -11.35
C LEU A 856 7.47 6.80 -11.89
N GLU A 857 8.18 7.53 -11.03
CA GLU A 857 9.40 8.25 -11.43
C GLU A 857 10.54 7.28 -11.80
N ALA A 858 10.32 5.98 -11.62
CA ALA A 858 11.23 4.92 -11.99
C ALA A 858 11.49 4.89 -13.51
N PRO A 859 12.76 4.97 -13.97
CA PRO A 859 13.10 5.02 -15.40
C PRO A 859 12.54 3.84 -16.22
N HIS A 860 12.46 2.64 -15.63
CA HIS A 860 11.94 1.46 -16.34
C HIS A 860 10.43 1.48 -16.57
N LEU A 861 9.70 2.46 -16.02
CA LEU A 861 8.25 2.63 -16.21
C LEU A 861 7.93 3.90 -17.02
N GLU A 862 8.92 4.58 -17.58
CA GLU A 862 8.71 5.82 -18.32
C GLU A 862 7.76 5.64 -19.52
N HIS A 863 7.92 4.55 -20.27
CA HIS A 863 7.03 4.21 -21.39
C HIS A 863 5.60 3.91 -20.95
N VAL A 864 5.43 3.29 -19.77
CA VAL A 864 4.11 3.04 -19.16
C VAL A 864 3.47 4.34 -18.72
N ARG A 865 4.24 5.24 -18.07
CA ARG A 865 3.78 6.57 -17.65
C ARG A 865 3.34 7.39 -18.85
N ALA A 866 4.11 7.36 -19.94
CA ALA A 866 3.77 8.05 -21.19
C ALA A 866 2.49 7.49 -21.84
N ALA A 867 2.31 6.16 -21.81
CA ALA A 867 1.09 5.53 -22.33
C ALA A 867 -0.16 5.84 -21.48
N LEU A 868 0.00 5.99 -20.16
CA LEU A 868 -1.09 6.31 -19.24
C LEU A 868 -1.32 7.81 -19.02
N ASP A 869 -0.54 8.67 -19.68
CA ASP A 869 -0.70 10.12 -19.57
C ASP A 869 -1.84 10.61 -20.46
N THR A 870 -2.97 10.88 -19.82
CA THR A 870 -4.20 11.33 -20.46
C THR A 870 -4.31 12.85 -20.57
N ASN A 871 -3.29 13.61 -20.15
CA ASN A 871 -3.35 15.05 -20.21
C ASN A 871 -3.29 15.55 -21.67
N PRO A 872 -4.17 16.49 -22.06
CA PRO A 872 -4.09 17.10 -23.37
C PRO A 872 -2.82 17.94 -23.50
N ASP A 873 -2.07 17.73 -24.57
CA ASP A 873 -0.83 18.46 -24.87
C ASP A 873 -0.76 18.79 -26.36
N ALA A 874 -0.94 20.08 -26.70
CA ALA A 874 -0.93 20.55 -28.07
C ALA A 874 0.44 20.38 -28.75
N SER A 875 1.53 20.32 -27.98
CA SER A 875 2.89 20.15 -28.52
C SER A 875 3.12 18.76 -29.12
N ARG A 876 2.37 17.75 -28.67
CA ARG A 876 2.39 16.38 -29.23
C ARG A 876 1.90 16.32 -30.67
N VAL A 877 1.06 17.27 -31.08
CA VAL A 877 0.59 17.39 -32.47
C VAL A 877 1.73 17.88 -33.38
N SER A 878 2.53 18.83 -32.89
CA SER A 878 3.66 19.44 -33.62
C SER A 878 4.82 18.47 -33.84
N ALA A 879 5.11 17.61 -32.85
CA ALA A 879 6.22 16.65 -32.92
C ALA A 879 5.98 15.50 -33.92
N ARG A 880 4.73 15.22 -34.29
CA ARG A 880 4.36 14.23 -35.33
C ARG A 880 4.42 14.79 -36.75
N GLY A 881 4.81 16.06 -36.93
CA GLY A 881 4.80 16.77 -38.22
C GLY A 881 6.00 16.54 -39.15
N VAL A 882 6.97 15.69 -38.81
CA VAL A 882 8.02 15.25 -39.74
C VAL A 882 7.73 13.81 -40.14
N PRO A 883 7.51 13.49 -41.43
CA PRO A 883 7.34 12.12 -41.89
C PRO A 883 8.71 11.42 -41.82
N VAL A 884 9.09 11.00 -40.63
CA VAL A 884 9.96 9.84 -40.49
C VAL A 884 9.12 8.67 -40.98
N ALA A 885 9.64 7.88 -41.92
CA ALA A 885 9.01 6.64 -42.35
C ALA A 885 8.75 5.76 -41.11
N GLN A 886 7.57 5.92 -40.53
CA GLN A 886 7.06 5.04 -39.51
C GLN A 886 6.91 3.70 -40.22
N ALA A 887 7.78 2.76 -39.89
CA ALA A 887 7.38 1.37 -39.96
C ALA A 887 6.10 1.28 -39.13
N ALA A 888 4.96 1.26 -39.82
CA ALA A 888 3.67 1.08 -39.21
C ALA A 888 3.71 -0.27 -38.49
N VAL A 889 4.00 -0.24 -37.18
CA VAL A 889 3.73 -1.37 -36.31
C VAL A 889 2.22 -1.41 -36.20
N ARG A 890 1.60 -2.09 -37.16
CA ARG A 890 0.19 -2.42 -37.16
C ARG A 890 -0.11 -3.25 -35.92
N ALA A 891 -1.19 -2.93 -35.22
CA ALA A 891 -1.82 -3.96 -34.41
C ALA A 891 -2.20 -5.11 -35.37
N PRO A 892 -1.92 -6.38 -35.03
CA PRO A 892 -2.10 -7.50 -35.96
C PRO A 892 -3.54 -7.67 -36.46
N ASP A 893 -4.51 -6.99 -35.83
CA ASP A 893 -5.94 -7.16 -36.02
C ASP A 893 -6.62 -5.87 -36.59
N GLU A 894 -5.87 -4.91 -37.16
CA GLU A 894 -6.44 -3.69 -37.78
C GLU A 894 -6.52 -3.82 -39.32
N PRO A 895 -7.72 -3.73 -39.95
CA PRO A 895 -7.86 -3.89 -41.40
C PRO A 895 -7.30 -2.69 -42.18
N PRO A 896 -6.76 -2.90 -43.40
CA PRO A 896 -6.24 -1.80 -44.22
C PRO A 896 -7.37 -0.89 -44.70
N PRO A 897 -7.14 0.43 -44.86
CA PRO A 897 -8.13 1.33 -45.43
C PRO A 897 -8.45 0.95 -46.88
N VAL A 898 -9.73 0.99 -47.22
CA VAL A 898 -10.22 0.77 -48.59
C VAL A 898 -9.78 1.96 -49.46
N LEU A 899 -8.81 1.74 -50.35
CA LEU A 899 -8.46 2.71 -51.38
C LEU A 899 -9.58 2.72 -52.43
N SER A 900 -10.39 3.77 -52.44
CA SER A 900 -11.28 4.10 -53.55
C SER A 900 -10.43 4.36 -54.80
N GLY A 901 -10.65 3.57 -55.84
CA GLY A 901 -9.83 3.54 -57.04
C GLY A 901 -9.80 4.86 -57.81
N GLU A 902 -8.61 5.35 -58.08
CA GLU A 902 -8.35 6.35 -59.12
C GLU A 902 -7.95 5.67 -60.43
N ILE A 903 -8.48 6.25 -61.50
CA ILE A 903 -8.44 5.80 -62.88
C ILE A 903 -6.99 5.88 -63.39
N VAL A 904 -6.51 4.78 -63.96
CA VAL A 904 -5.21 4.68 -64.63
C VAL A 904 -5.27 5.45 -65.95
N ALA A 905 -4.44 6.49 -66.09
CA ALA A 905 -4.13 7.11 -67.37
C ALA A 905 -2.69 6.75 -67.77
N GLU A 906 -2.55 6.21 -68.99
CA GLU A 906 -1.33 5.65 -69.57
C GLU A 906 -0.24 6.69 -69.85
N ASP A 907 1.00 6.22 -69.73
CA ASP A 907 2.27 6.87 -70.07
C ASP A 907 2.39 7.27 -71.55
N LEU A 908 2.92 8.48 -71.80
CA LEU A 908 3.60 8.85 -73.05
C LEU A 908 4.90 9.63 -72.75
N PRO A 909 6.01 9.41 -73.49
CA PRO A 909 7.35 9.78 -73.03
C PRO A 909 7.92 11.11 -73.60
N ARG A 910 8.67 11.78 -72.72
CA ARG A 910 9.85 12.67 -72.88
C ARG A 910 10.17 13.36 -74.23
N GLY A 911 10.27 14.70 -74.14
CA GLY A 911 11.21 15.62 -74.82
C GLY A 911 11.00 17.02 -74.19
N GLY A 912 11.95 17.85 -73.76
CA GLY A 912 13.37 18.01 -74.05
C GLY A 912 13.59 19.24 -74.92
N TYR A 913 13.70 20.47 -74.36
CA TYR A 913 14.32 21.66 -74.99
C TYR A 913 14.69 22.75 -73.95
N ASP A 914 15.87 23.35 -74.17
CA ASP A 914 16.54 24.50 -73.53
C ASP A 914 15.93 25.88 -73.91
N GLU A 915 16.25 26.94 -73.12
CA GLU A 915 16.64 28.34 -73.49
C GLU A 915 16.37 29.32 -72.30
N LEU A 916 17.39 29.92 -71.64
CA LEU A 916 18.08 31.23 -71.87
C LEU A 916 17.25 32.49 -71.50
N SER A 917 17.62 33.24 -70.42
CA SER A 917 18.21 34.63 -70.36
C SER A 917 17.22 35.77 -70.73
N ASP A 918 17.12 36.98 -70.15
CA ASP A 918 17.96 37.94 -69.40
C ASP A 918 17.08 39.01 -68.68
N ASP A 919 17.67 39.67 -67.67
CA ASP A 919 17.64 41.08 -67.19
C ASP A 919 16.41 42.02 -67.25
N ASP A 920 16.24 42.80 -66.15
CA ASP A 920 16.10 44.27 -66.21
C ASP A 920 16.48 44.98 -64.88
N VAL A 921 16.92 46.25 -65.00
CA VAL A 921 17.84 47.02 -64.14
C VAL A 921 17.16 48.27 -63.49
N LEU A 922 17.84 48.89 -62.50
CA LEU A 922 17.91 50.33 -62.09
C LEU A 922 17.27 50.71 -60.74
N ASP A 923 17.62 51.78 -60.02
CA ASP A 923 18.85 52.47 -59.53
C ASP A 923 18.36 53.63 -58.60
N GLU A 924 19.25 54.22 -57.79
CA GLU A 924 19.19 55.53 -57.07
C GLU A 924 18.28 55.67 -55.81
N GLY A 925 18.59 56.41 -54.71
CA GLY A 925 19.70 57.30 -54.30
C GLY A 925 19.24 58.32 -53.21
N PHE A 926 20.18 58.77 -52.33
CA PHE A 926 20.19 59.96 -51.41
C PHE A 926 19.39 59.94 -50.08
N ALA A 927 19.99 60.09 -48.87
CA ALA A 927 20.66 61.23 -48.16
C ALA A 927 19.65 62.33 -47.71
N ASP A 928 19.58 62.89 -46.49
CA ASP A 928 20.52 63.49 -45.50
C ASP A 928 19.85 63.44 -44.08
N ASP A 929 20.53 63.23 -42.93
CA ASP A 929 21.35 64.16 -42.10
C ASP A 929 20.50 65.26 -41.40
N LEU A 930 20.58 65.64 -40.10
CA LEU A 930 21.61 65.66 -39.05
C LEU A 930 21.02 66.00 -37.64
N ASP A 931 21.76 65.61 -36.58
CA ASP A 931 22.10 66.36 -35.34
C ASP A 931 21.05 66.75 -34.26
N ASP A 932 21.35 66.79 -32.95
CA ASP A 932 22.52 66.42 -32.12
C ASP A 932 22.10 66.58 -30.62
N ALA A 933 22.98 66.08 -29.73
CA ALA A 933 23.33 66.59 -28.40
C ALA A 933 22.96 65.77 -27.14
N ASP A 934 24.01 65.09 -26.66
CA ASP A 934 24.33 64.61 -25.31
C ASP A 934 23.92 65.51 -24.13
N ARG A 935 23.60 64.87 -22.97
CA ARG A 935 24.39 64.98 -21.71
C ARG A 935 23.77 64.25 -20.48
N VAL A 936 24.63 63.47 -19.81
CA VAL A 936 24.86 63.40 -18.33
C VAL A 936 23.95 62.49 -17.45
N ARG A 937 24.58 61.50 -16.77
CA ARG A 937 24.09 60.68 -15.60
C ARG A 937 24.01 61.54 -14.30
N PRO A 938 23.70 61.07 -13.04
CA PRO A 938 23.39 59.73 -12.48
C PRO A 938 22.30 59.72 -11.33
N THR A 939 22.27 58.65 -10.51
CA THR A 939 21.61 58.45 -9.17
C THR A 939 20.12 58.04 -9.23
N GLY A 940 19.59 57.04 -8.52
CA GLY A 940 19.95 56.42 -7.24
C GLY A 940 18.78 56.69 -6.26
N GLY A 941 18.05 55.67 -5.78
CA GLY A 941 16.97 55.91 -4.81
C GLY A 941 16.04 54.72 -4.55
N VAL A 942 16.16 54.19 -3.34
CA VAL A 942 15.40 53.10 -2.69
C VAL A 942 14.04 53.64 -2.15
N VAL A 943 13.18 52.71 -1.70
CA VAL A 943 12.12 52.83 -0.65
C VAL A 943 10.70 53.03 -1.24
N ARG A 944 9.66 52.21 -0.96
CA ARG A 944 9.32 51.27 0.12
C ARG A 944 8.86 49.91 -0.40
#